data_AF-A0AAD4QMB4-F1
#
_entry.id   AF-A0AAD4QMB4-F1
#
_cell.length_a   1.000
_cell.length_b   1.000
_cell.length_c   1.000
_cell.angle_alpha   90.00
_cell.angle_beta   90.00
_cell.angle_gamma   90.00
#
_symmetry.space_group_name_H-M   'P 1'
#
loop_
_entity.id
_entity.type
_entity.pdbx_description
1 polymer ?
#
loop_
_entity_poly.entity_id
_entity_poly.type
_entity_poly.pdbx_seq_one_letter_code
_entity_poly.pdbx_strand_id
1 'polypeptide(L)'
;MAQESSIMELDQIITSHQCALSWIPRSHPAYTTCIHLLATLRFQRFQLSEQKQDLNKSILHYTEAIFLPPSWGFYPNVVQIFFELVLSLLCRSKRFKQPEDAKCVVEYLRHLRGLPLDTFEVPHELVTKSLVQALAIQVELEAGGTRDIEEMVILCQELLTCHSSADYPTHAITALVFAILCKYCQGKQVQPLDGIIQCLRDALKILPPGSHLVLLGLVDSLVIRYVKDYSNGDYDEAMTLLESVIAFNPPGESTGASQAIASMAAAALARLRTRIYPNPQYLEEANSRLRVLLNSSSLDSDLRHSFTREMAMLAEERFNSFGLTEALQEAHYYTSEMVNLASSSAHGTFGEDIDNVEAVRAAYPMAVVEEKIQNLRKLISKTPPRSSERNEYLEHLVDWYRTKFSRTNDITDLEEVIKCRRCSNKMEYLDESIAVHRGVLEMQSAQPFHFILIQHLFKSLSERFMLLGRRQDLDDFIELFPLGVNDKFAKVPDRFAFSCRWAFITRAARHPSVSVAYEKAMSLIQSSLVSAPTLQIQHSRLVAMRGLCENMPLDYASYQIDMGQFSQAIETLERGRALLWSEMRGLRNLMDQLPGVNSPLVTKLAAINEDLESLTEISDGGSQVDDGMDPFGRLVVKQQKLLEEEMIWDFLKTPSFENIRVAASHGPVVIINHSEWRSDILILLYNSSPSCIPTTADFYRRANELRDRLVVARRDGLDSDRYERALRSVLEGLYNLVGEPVIDRLHTLGVPEQSRIWWCPTSVFCSLPLHAMGPIPSNDRVKRYFSDLYIPSYTPTLSALIESRKPSPKTSYKPSLLLVANPDESLPVSQSRVPVATLCGKNATPAGVVERLRDHGFAHFVCHGTLETGKPFDASFKLFNDERLTLLDIVRSRLPAGEFAFLAACHTAELTDESIADEGLHLTAAVQYCGFRSVVGTMWEMAI
;
A
#
# COMPACT_ATOMS: atom_id res chain seq x y z
N MET A 1 38.08 44.76 15.95
CA MET A 1 38.46 46.19 15.89
C MET A 1 37.30 47.15 16.17
N ALA A 2 36.27 47.32 15.32
CA ALA A 2 35.17 48.28 15.60
C ALA A 2 34.33 47.91 16.84
N GLN A 3 34.00 46.62 17.01
CA GLN A 3 33.25 46.11 18.17
C GLN A 3 34.07 46.18 19.47
N GLU A 4 35.39 45.91 19.41
CA GLU A 4 36.29 46.05 20.55
C GLU A 4 36.47 47.52 20.97
N SER A 5 36.57 48.44 20.00
CA SER A 5 36.62 49.89 20.26
C SER A 5 35.35 50.37 20.98
N SER A 6 34.18 49.91 20.53
CA SER A 6 32.89 50.25 21.15
C SER A 6 32.73 49.69 22.57
N ILE A 7 33.19 48.46 22.83
CA ILE A 7 33.20 47.89 24.19
C ILE A 7 34.14 48.69 25.11
N MET A 8 35.30 49.13 24.61
CA MET A 8 36.26 49.93 25.38
C MET A 8 35.70 51.30 25.75
N GLU A 9 35.00 51.96 24.83
CA GLU A 9 34.27 53.21 25.08
C GLU A 9 33.17 53.03 26.11
N LEU A 10 32.36 51.96 25.99
CA LEU A 10 31.33 51.62 26.99
C LEU A 10 31.94 51.37 28.37
N ASP A 11 33.10 50.70 28.46
CA ASP A 11 33.78 50.43 29.73
C ASP A 11 34.29 51.70 30.41
N GLN A 12 34.78 52.67 29.62
CA GLN A 12 35.18 53.97 30.13
C GLN A 12 33.97 54.77 30.66
N ILE A 13 32.85 54.75 29.93
CA ILE A 13 31.60 55.44 30.33
C ILE A 13 31.00 54.78 31.58
N ILE A 14 30.97 53.43 31.64
CA ILE A 14 30.51 52.66 32.80
C ILE A 14 31.35 53.00 34.04
N THR A 15 32.68 53.04 33.90
CA THR A 15 33.58 53.39 35.01
C THR A 15 33.35 54.81 35.50
N SER A 16 33.16 55.77 34.58
CA SER A 16 32.85 57.16 34.91
C SER A 16 31.53 57.30 35.69
N HIS A 17 30.48 56.59 35.26
CA HIS A 17 29.18 56.60 35.96
C HIS A 17 29.23 55.88 37.31
N GLN A 18 30.00 54.79 37.44
CA GLN A 18 30.25 54.13 38.72
C GLN A 18 31.00 55.03 39.70
N CYS A 19 31.98 55.79 39.21
CA CYS A 19 32.65 56.82 40.00
C CYS A 19 31.66 57.92 40.40
N ALA A 20 30.83 58.43 39.50
CA ALA A 20 29.83 59.45 39.84
C ALA A 20 28.86 59.00 40.96
N LEU A 21 28.45 57.72 40.94
CA LEU A 21 27.59 57.14 41.97
C LEU A 21 28.21 57.08 43.37
N SER A 22 29.55 57.12 43.51
CA SER A 22 30.20 57.15 44.82
C SER A 22 30.16 58.53 45.49
N TRP A 23 29.90 59.59 44.72
CA TRP A 23 29.83 60.99 45.18
C TRP A 23 28.40 61.50 45.36
N ILE A 24 27.40 60.81 44.80
CA ILE A 24 26.00 61.21 44.85
C ILE A 24 25.29 60.44 45.98
N PRO A 25 24.72 61.11 46.99
CA PRO A 25 23.92 60.44 48.02
C PRO A 25 22.71 59.72 47.42
N ARG A 26 22.35 58.54 47.94
CA ARG A 26 21.18 57.76 47.50
C ARG A 26 19.85 58.51 47.55
N SER A 27 19.74 59.52 48.39
CA SER A 27 18.55 60.39 48.50
C SER A 27 18.48 61.47 47.41
N HIS A 28 19.51 61.62 46.57
CA HIS A 28 19.58 62.66 45.56
C HIS A 28 18.89 62.22 44.26
N PRO A 29 18.02 63.05 43.63
CA PRO A 29 17.30 62.68 42.41
C PRO A 29 18.17 62.22 41.24
N ALA A 30 19.37 62.80 41.08
CA ALA A 30 20.33 62.39 40.04
C ALA A 30 20.90 60.98 40.25
N TYR A 31 20.79 60.40 41.45
CA TYR A 31 21.22 59.03 41.73
C TYR A 31 20.40 58.04 40.89
N THR A 32 19.08 58.23 40.82
CA THR A 32 18.16 57.41 40.03
C THR A 32 18.51 57.45 38.53
N THR A 33 18.76 58.65 37.98
CA THR A 33 19.16 58.82 36.58
C THR A 33 20.51 58.17 36.29
N CYS A 34 21.50 58.30 37.17
CA CYS A 34 22.80 57.67 37.01
C CYS A 34 22.74 56.14 37.09
N ILE A 35 21.93 55.57 38.00
CA ILE A 35 21.73 54.10 38.10
C ILE A 35 21.02 53.57 36.85
N HIS A 36 19.99 54.26 36.35
CA HIS A 36 19.31 53.88 35.12
C HIS A 36 20.27 53.89 33.91
N LEU A 37 21.03 54.98 33.70
CA LEU A 37 22.00 55.05 32.61
C LEU A 37 23.06 53.94 32.71
N LEU A 38 23.51 53.62 33.93
CA LEU A 38 24.43 52.51 34.17
C LEU A 38 23.81 51.16 33.81
N ALA A 39 22.51 50.97 34.07
CA ALA A 39 21.76 49.77 33.69
C ALA A 39 21.66 49.63 32.16
N THR A 40 21.34 50.71 31.45
CA THR A 40 21.24 50.75 29.98
C THR A 40 22.59 50.50 29.31
N LEU A 41 23.66 51.14 29.78
CA LEU A 41 25.02 50.94 29.26
C LEU A 41 25.50 49.50 29.45
N ARG A 42 25.16 48.86 30.58
CA ARG A 42 25.47 47.45 30.81
C ARG A 42 24.66 46.51 29.93
N PHE A 43 23.41 46.85 29.63
CA PHE A 43 22.61 46.09 28.68
C PHE A 43 23.17 46.19 27.25
N GLN A 44 23.56 47.38 26.81
CA GLN A 44 24.23 47.60 25.52
C GLN A 44 25.57 46.86 25.43
N ARG A 45 26.38 46.90 26.50
CA ARG A 45 27.61 46.12 26.58
C ARG A 45 27.33 44.63 26.46
N PHE A 46 26.29 44.11 27.10
CA PHE A 46 25.86 42.72 26.95
C PHE A 46 25.47 42.38 25.50
N GLN A 47 24.75 43.25 24.80
CA GLN A 47 24.39 43.02 23.39
C GLN A 47 25.62 42.84 22.48
N LEU A 48 26.76 43.42 22.86
CA LEU A 48 28.03 43.29 22.13
C LEU A 48 28.94 42.17 22.65
N SER A 49 28.92 41.89 23.96
CA SER A 49 29.85 40.97 24.63
C SER A 49 29.28 39.57 24.86
N GLU A 50 27.95 39.42 24.85
CA GLU A 50 27.18 38.24 25.25
C GLU A 50 27.46 37.71 26.69
N GLN A 51 28.13 38.50 27.53
CA GLN A 51 28.48 38.07 28.89
C GLN A 51 27.28 38.13 29.84
N LYS A 52 26.86 36.97 30.38
CA LYS A 52 25.74 36.86 31.35
C LYS A 52 25.86 37.81 32.55
N GLN A 53 27.08 38.10 32.98
CA GLN A 53 27.33 38.96 34.14
C GLN A 53 26.90 40.41 33.91
N ASP A 54 27.07 40.94 32.69
CA ASP A 54 26.65 42.30 32.36
C ASP A 54 25.13 42.42 32.34
N LEU A 55 24.42 41.42 31.79
CA LEU A 55 22.97 41.34 31.82
C LEU A 55 22.42 41.25 33.25
N ASN A 56 23.02 40.41 34.11
CA ASN A 56 22.62 40.32 35.52
C ASN A 56 22.82 41.63 36.28
N LYS A 57 23.93 42.34 36.03
CA LYS A 57 24.18 43.65 36.64
C LYS A 57 23.23 44.72 36.11
N SER A 58 22.87 44.67 34.84
CA SER A 58 21.87 45.56 34.25
C SER A 58 20.50 45.38 34.93
N ILE A 59 20.03 44.14 35.05
CA ILE A 59 18.78 43.80 35.76
C ILE A 59 18.80 44.29 37.21
N LEU A 60 19.92 44.11 37.92
CA LEU A 60 20.08 44.59 39.29
C LEU A 60 19.95 46.13 39.38
N HIS A 61 20.62 46.87 38.50
CA HIS A 61 20.57 48.34 38.51
C HIS A 61 19.20 48.87 38.08
N TYR A 62 18.53 48.26 37.09
CA TYR A 62 17.16 48.63 36.76
C TYR A 62 16.20 48.38 37.94
N THR A 63 16.39 47.26 38.65
CA THR A 63 15.62 46.96 39.87
C THR A 63 15.86 48.02 40.94
N GLU A 64 17.12 48.41 41.17
CA GLU A 64 17.48 49.48 42.13
C GLU A 64 16.86 50.82 41.73
N ALA A 65 16.87 51.18 40.43
CA ALA A 65 16.28 52.42 39.93
C ALA A 65 14.78 52.55 40.23
N ILE A 66 14.02 51.46 40.21
CA ILE A 66 12.57 51.45 40.47
C ILE A 66 12.24 51.75 41.94
N PHE A 67 13.09 51.32 42.88
CA PHE A 67 12.85 51.50 44.32
C PHE A 67 13.37 52.84 44.86
N LEU A 68 14.01 53.66 44.03
CA LEU A 68 14.52 54.97 44.41
C LEU A 68 13.42 56.05 44.26
N PRO A 69 13.44 57.11 45.09
CA PRO A 69 12.44 58.17 45.03
C PRO A 69 12.39 58.81 43.63
N PRO A 70 11.19 59.03 43.07
CA PRO A 70 11.04 59.60 41.75
C PRO A 70 11.60 61.02 41.70
N SER A 71 12.43 61.27 40.69
CA SER A 71 12.93 62.59 40.35
C SER A 71 11.75 63.45 39.86
N TRP A 72 11.39 64.49 40.60
CA TRP A 72 10.39 65.46 40.14
C TRP A 72 10.98 66.26 38.97
N GLY A 73 10.58 65.92 37.74
CA GLY A 73 10.82 66.74 36.54
C GLY A 73 12.01 66.36 35.65
N PHE A 74 12.73 65.25 35.90
CA PHE A 74 13.76 64.75 34.98
C PHE A 74 13.58 63.28 34.62
N TYR A 75 13.79 62.97 33.34
CA TYR A 75 13.87 61.62 32.77
C TYR A 75 14.81 60.70 33.57
N PRO A 76 14.53 59.38 33.63
CA PRO A 76 13.43 58.66 32.98
C PRO A 76 12.25 58.39 33.94
N ASN A 77 11.05 58.20 33.37
CA ASN A 77 9.88 57.81 34.15
C ASN A 77 10.01 56.37 34.68
N VAL A 78 9.50 56.10 35.88
CA VAL A 78 9.46 54.75 36.49
C VAL A 78 8.82 53.72 35.56
N VAL A 79 7.80 54.07 34.78
CA VAL A 79 7.17 53.15 33.81
C VAL A 79 8.14 52.73 32.70
N GLN A 80 8.98 53.65 32.20
CA GLN A 80 10.00 53.37 31.19
C GLN A 80 11.12 52.48 31.76
N ILE A 81 11.61 52.80 32.96
CA ILE A 81 12.62 52.00 33.67
C ILE A 81 12.10 50.58 33.89
N PHE A 82 10.82 50.45 34.27
CA PHE A 82 10.18 49.16 34.46
C PHE A 82 10.06 48.38 33.14
N PHE A 83 9.72 49.02 32.03
CA PHE A 83 9.69 48.37 30.73
C PHE A 83 11.08 47.88 30.27
N GLU A 84 12.14 48.67 30.50
CA GLU A 84 13.52 48.28 30.16
C GLU A 84 14.05 47.13 31.03
N LEU A 85 13.66 47.07 32.30
CA LEU A 85 13.89 45.92 33.18
C LEU A 85 13.25 44.66 32.58
N VAL A 86 11.99 44.78 32.16
CA VAL A 86 11.21 43.68 31.58
C VAL A 86 11.85 43.16 30.29
N LEU A 87 12.33 44.04 29.40
CA LEU A 87 13.07 43.63 28.20
C LEU A 87 14.39 42.92 28.53
N SER A 88 15.08 43.36 29.59
CA SER A 88 16.32 42.73 30.05
C SER A 88 16.08 41.31 30.61
N LEU A 89 15.00 41.14 31.39
CA LEU A 89 14.55 39.83 31.89
C LEU A 89 14.10 38.91 30.75
N LEU A 90 13.35 39.43 29.78
CA LEU A 90 12.95 38.69 28.58
C LEU A 90 14.16 38.17 27.81
N CYS A 91 15.18 39.03 27.64
CA CYS A 91 16.43 38.66 26.98
C CYS A 91 17.18 37.57 27.76
N ARG A 92 17.24 37.67 29.10
CA ARG A 92 17.89 36.67 29.96
C ARG A 92 17.17 35.33 29.86
N SER A 93 15.84 35.33 29.90
CA SER A 93 15.02 34.14 29.73
C SER A 93 15.28 33.46 28.39
N LYS A 94 15.24 34.23 27.28
CA LYS A 94 15.47 33.70 25.93
C LYS A 94 16.87 33.09 25.75
N ARG A 95 17.92 33.83 26.15
CA ARG A 95 19.32 33.46 25.86
C ARG A 95 19.86 32.41 26.82
N PHE A 96 19.45 32.44 28.09
CA PHE A 96 19.96 31.56 29.14
C PHE A 96 18.92 30.56 29.66
N LYS A 97 17.79 30.41 28.96
CA LYS A 97 16.72 29.42 29.23
C LYS A 97 16.25 29.44 30.69
N GLN A 98 15.94 30.64 31.21
CA GLN A 98 15.44 30.82 32.59
C GLN A 98 13.90 30.94 32.61
N PRO A 99 13.17 29.90 33.05
CA PRO A 99 11.70 29.87 32.98
C PRO A 99 11.02 30.80 34.00
N GLU A 100 11.64 31.06 35.16
CA GLU A 100 11.11 31.97 36.17
C GLU A 100 11.04 33.40 35.65
N ASP A 101 12.05 33.83 34.89
CA ASP A 101 12.07 35.14 34.26
C ASP A 101 10.94 35.29 33.24
N ALA A 102 10.63 34.25 32.45
CA ALA A 102 9.53 34.28 31.48
C ALA A 102 8.19 34.53 32.18
N LYS A 103 7.92 33.82 33.29
CA LYS A 103 6.69 33.98 34.07
C LYS A 103 6.56 35.40 34.62
N CYS A 104 7.62 35.92 35.26
CA CYS A 104 7.65 37.28 35.79
C CYS A 104 7.43 38.33 34.69
N VAL A 105 8.08 38.16 33.54
CA VAL A 105 7.96 39.08 32.40
C VAL A 105 6.53 39.12 31.87
N VAL A 106 5.86 37.97 31.75
CA VAL A 106 4.44 37.93 31.32
C VAL A 106 3.54 38.67 32.31
N GLU A 107 3.70 38.48 33.61
CA GLU A 107 2.95 39.21 34.64
C GLU A 107 3.19 40.72 34.56
N TYR A 108 4.46 41.13 34.40
CA TYR A 108 4.84 42.54 34.32
C TYR A 108 4.33 43.21 33.03
N LEU A 109 4.36 42.52 31.89
CA LEU A 109 3.85 43.03 30.62
C LEU A 109 2.32 43.15 30.63
N ARG A 110 1.61 42.20 31.25
CA ARG A 110 0.15 42.30 31.46
C ARG A 110 -0.19 43.52 32.33
N HIS A 111 0.57 43.76 33.40
CA HIS A 111 0.40 44.94 34.24
C HIS A 111 0.68 46.25 33.46
N LEU A 112 1.78 46.31 32.71
CA LEU A 112 2.14 47.48 31.88
C LEU A 112 1.05 47.81 30.86
N ARG A 113 0.43 46.80 30.23
CA ARG A 113 -0.68 47.02 29.28
C ARG A 113 -1.92 47.65 29.91
N GLY A 114 -2.12 47.50 31.22
CA GLY A 114 -3.23 48.14 31.94
C GLY A 114 -3.02 49.63 32.25
N LEU A 115 -1.84 50.18 31.97
CA LEU A 115 -1.49 51.57 32.25
C LEU A 115 -1.73 52.48 31.04
N PRO A 116 -1.94 53.80 31.24
CA PRO A 116 -2.06 54.77 30.15
C PRO A 116 -0.68 55.06 29.52
N LEU A 117 -0.15 54.11 28.76
CA LEU A 117 1.23 54.09 28.24
C LEU A 117 1.61 55.30 27.38
N ASP A 118 0.65 55.92 26.67
CA ASP A 118 0.85 57.13 25.88
C ASP A 118 1.35 58.31 26.71
N THR A 119 1.00 58.35 28.01
CA THR A 119 1.45 59.39 28.96
C THR A 119 2.94 59.23 29.32
N PHE A 120 3.53 58.08 28.98
CA PHE A 120 4.87 57.67 29.39
C PHE A 120 5.81 57.40 28.20
N GLU A 121 5.40 57.75 26.98
CA GLU A 121 6.17 57.54 25.74
C GLU A 121 6.56 56.07 25.47
N VAL A 122 5.81 55.12 26.03
CA VAL A 122 5.98 53.69 25.75
C VAL A 122 4.90 53.28 24.75
N PRO A 123 5.24 52.87 23.51
CA PRO A 123 4.22 52.48 22.53
C PRO A 123 3.45 51.24 22.99
N HIS A 124 2.11 51.31 22.95
CA HIS A 124 1.26 50.18 23.34
C HIS A 124 1.56 48.93 22.49
N GLU A 125 1.78 49.11 21.19
CA GLU A 125 2.10 48.03 20.25
C GLU A 125 3.43 47.35 20.57
N LEU A 126 4.39 48.08 21.11
CA LEU A 126 5.69 47.53 21.52
C LEU A 126 5.54 46.65 22.77
N VAL A 127 4.69 47.05 23.73
CA VAL A 127 4.36 46.23 24.91
C VAL A 127 3.60 44.97 24.49
N THR A 128 2.62 45.09 23.60
CA THR A 128 1.85 43.95 23.07
C THR A 128 2.75 42.97 22.30
N LYS A 129 3.65 43.44 21.41
CA LYS A 129 4.66 42.60 20.74
C LYS A 129 5.53 41.86 21.75
N SER A 130 6.02 42.56 22.77
CA SER A 130 6.91 41.98 23.80
C SER A 130 6.18 40.93 24.64
N LEU A 131 4.88 41.11 24.90
CA LEU A 131 4.05 40.14 25.61
C LEU A 131 3.88 38.84 24.81
N VAL A 132 3.62 38.94 23.50
CA VAL A 132 3.56 37.76 22.61
C VAL A 132 4.89 37.00 22.61
N GLN A 133 6.03 37.71 22.56
CA GLN A 133 7.36 37.08 22.64
C GLN A 133 7.60 36.39 23.98
N ALA A 134 7.18 36.99 25.09
CA ALA A 134 7.30 36.42 26.42
C ALA A 134 6.46 35.14 26.57
N LEU A 135 5.22 35.17 26.10
CA LEU A 135 4.32 34.00 26.07
C LEU A 135 4.93 32.88 25.20
N ALA A 136 5.50 33.19 24.05
CA ALA A 136 6.18 32.20 23.19
C ALA A 136 7.35 31.52 23.91
N ILE A 137 8.21 32.28 24.59
CA ILE A 137 9.34 31.72 25.37
C ILE A 137 8.83 30.90 26.56
N GLN A 138 7.74 31.33 27.21
CA GLN A 138 7.13 30.59 28.30
C GLN A 138 6.59 29.23 27.82
N VAL A 139 5.98 29.18 26.63
CA VAL A 139 5.56 27.93 25.96
C VAL A 139 6.78 27.05 25.61
N GLU A 140 7.85 27.65 25.05
CA GLU A 140 9.08 26.94 24.69
C GLU A 140 9.75 26.26 25.90
N LEU A 141 9.81 26.96 27.05
CA LEU A 141 10.46 26.48 28.28
C LEU A 141 9.56 25.59 29.17
N GLU A 142 8.42 25.12 28.65
CA GLU A 142 7.42 24.33 29.39
C GLU A 142 6.85 25.02 30.65
N ALA A 143 7.05 26.32 30.78
CA ALA A 143 6.51 27.14 31.84
C ALA A 143 5.07 27.61 31.56
N GLY A 144 4.56 27.35 30.34
CA GLY A 144 3.30 27.84 29.79
C GLY A 144 2.36 26.76 29.27
N GLY A 145 1.10 27.14 29.03
CA GLY A 145 -0.02 26.26 28.69
C GLY A 145 -0.66 26.52 27.32
N THR A 146 -1.85 25.98 27.08
CA THR A 146 -2.68 26.28 25.90
C THR A 146 -3.29 27.69 25.96
N ARG A 147 -3.61 28.18 27.16
CA ARG A 147 -4.12 29.54 27.40
C ARG A 147 -3.17 30.63 26.93
N ASP A 148 -1.86 30.37 26.97
CA ASP A 148 -0.87 31.33 26.50
C ASP A 148 -0.94 31.48 24.97
N ILE A 149 -1.19 30.39 24.23
CA ILE A 149 -1.40 30.42 22.77
C ILE A 149 -2.73 31.14 22.43
N GLU A 150 -3.80 30.88 23.19
CA GLU A 150 -5.08 31.61 23.06
C GLU A 150 -4.89 33.11 23.20
N GLU A 151 -4.16 33.54 24.23
CA GLU A 151 -3.85 34.94 24.45
C GLU A 151 -3.01 35.49 23.29
N MET A 152 -1.95 34.80 22.87
CA MET A 152 -1.11 35.22 21.75
C MET A 152 -1.92 35.48 20.47
N VAL A 153 -2.90 34.63 20.15
CA VAL A 153 -3.78 34.81 18.98
C VAL A 153 -4.55 36.13 19.07
N ILE A 154 -5.15 36.42 20.24
CA ILE A 154 -5.90 37.67 20.46
C ILE A 154 -4.99 38.90 20.30
N LEU A 155 -3.78 38.83 20.85
CA LEU A 155 -2.80 39.92 20.77
C LEU A 155 -2.28 40.14 19.35
N CYS A 156 -2.04 39.07 18.59
CA CYS A 156 -1.67 39.15 17.19
C CYS A 156 -2.79 39.78 16.35
N GLN A 157 -4.06 39.40 16.59
CA GLN A 157 -5.21 40.01 15.92
C GLN A 157 -5.35 41.51 16.23
N GLU A 158 -5.15 41.90 17.49
CA GLU A 158 -5.13 43.31 17.91
C GLU A 158 -4.08 44.10 17.09
N LEU A 159 -2.84 43.61 17.05
CA LEU A 159 -1.74 44.24 16.31
C LEU A 159 -2.00 44.32 14.79
N LEU A 160 -2.73 43.36 14.22
CA LEU A 160 -3.11 43.37 12.80
C LEU A 160 -4.16 44.45 12.47
N THR A 161 -4.97 44.88 13.45
CA THR A 161 -5.98 45.94 13.27
C THR A 161 -5.47 47.35 13.52
N CYS A 162 -4.31 47.50 14.18
CA CYS A 162 -3.69 48.79 14.44
C CYS A 162 -3.04 49.37 13.18
N HIS A 163 -3.20 50.67 12.91
CA HIS A 163 -2.56 51.39 11.78
C HIS A 163 -1.06 51.67 12.03
N SER A 164 -0.40 50.79 12.76
CA SER A 164 1.00 50.89 13.20
C SER A 164 1.99 50.34 12.15
N SER A 165 3.29 50.49 12.39
CA SER A 165 4.33 49.89 11.53
C SER A 165 4.13 48.38 11.38
N ALA A 166 4.26 47.86 10.14
CA ALA A 166 4.15 46.43 9.84
C ALA A 166 5.18 45.55 10.61
N ASP A 167 6.19 46.16 11.20
CA ASP A 167 7.21 45.46 11.99
C ASP A 167 6.67 44.81 13.28
N TYR A 168 5.69 45.44 13.94
CA TYR A 168 5.07 44.91 15.16
C TYR A 168 4.30 43.60 14.92
N PRO A 169 3.31 43.55 14.01
CA PRO A 169 2.59 42.31 13.72
C PRO A 169 3.50 41.21 13.17
N THR A 170 4.47 41.54 12.30
CA THR A 170 5.42 40.56 11.73
C THR A 170 6.15 39.78 12.83
N HIS A 171 6.72 40.48 13.81
CA HIS A 171 7.46 39.85 14.91
C HIS A 171 6.58 39.06 15.86
N ALA A 172 5.37 39.57 16.16
CA ALA A 172 4.43 38.88 17.02
C ALA A 172 3.94 37.56 16.39
N ILE A 173 3.60 37.59 15.10
CA ILE A 173 3.15 36.40 14.36
C ILE A 173 4.29 35.38 14.22
N THR A 174 5.52 35.84 13.96
CA THR A 174 6.70 34.95 13.94
C THR A 174 6.87 34.22 15.27
N ALA A 175 6.68 34.92 16.40
CA ALA A 175 6.75 34.30 17.73
C ALA A 175 5.61 33.30 17.97
N LEU A 176 4.40 33.58 17.46
CA LEU A 176 3.27 32.65 17.49
C LEU A 176 3.55 31.37 16.70
N VAL A 177 4.04 31.49 15.46
CA VAL A 177 4.42 30.35 14.62
C VAL A 177 5.47 29.47 15.33
N PHE A 178 6.49 30.09 15.92
CA PHE A 178 7.53 29.35 16.66
C PHE A 178 6.96 28.59 17.87
N ALA A 179 6.07 29.22 18.63
CA ALA A 179 5.42 28.58 19.78
C ALA A 179 4.56 27.37 19.37
N ILE A 180 3.85 27.47 18.23
CA ILE A 180 3.05 26.37 17.66
C ILE A 180 3.96 25.20 17.28
N LEU A 181 5.04 25.48 16.55
CA LEU A 181 6.02 24.47 16.15
C LEU A 181 6.66 23.77 17.35
N CYS A 182 7.08 24.51 18.38
CA CYS A 182 7.65 23.93 19.59
C CYS A 182 6.68 22.97 20.30
N LYS A 183 5.39 23.35 20.42
CA LYS A 183 4.38 22.47 21.01
C LYS A 183 4.14 21.21 20.20
N TYR A 184 4.08 21.37 18.87
CA TYR A 184 3.91 20.25 17.96
C TYR A 184 5.09 19.26 18.04
N CYS A 185 6.33 19.74 18.00
CA CYS A 185 7.53 18.90 18.14
C CYS A 185 7.62 18.17 19.50
N GLN A 186 6.99 18.72 20.54
CA GLN A 186 6.88 18.09 21.87
C GLN A 186 5.72 17.07 21.97
N GLY A 187 4.97 16.84 20.89
CA GLY A 187 3.81 15.95 20.88
C GLY A 187 2.61 16.45 21.68
N LYS A 188 2.55 17.75 22.00
CA LYS A 188 1.48 18.36 22.79
C LYS A 188 0.40 18.95 21.89
N GLN A 189 -0.86 18.91 22.34
CA GLN A 189 -1.97 19.49 21.58
C GLN A 189 -1.84 21.01 21.40
N VAL A 190 -1.99 21.45 20.15
CA VAL A 190 -2.10 22.87 19.76
C VAL A 190 -3.58 23.23 19.69
N GLN A 191 -4.05 24.12 20.56
CA GLN A 191 -5.41 24.67 20.54
C GLN A 191 -5.35 26.15 20.93
N PRO A 192 -6.22 27.01 20.37
CA PRO A 192 -7.27 26.74 19.38
C PRO A 192 -6.75 26.81 17.94
N LEU A 193 -6.87 25.72 17.19
CA LEU A 193 -6.39 25.65 15.79
C LEU A 193 -7.12 26.60 14.84
N ASP A 194 -8.45 26.75 14.96
CA ASP A 194 -9.22 27.61 14.06
C ASP A 194 -8.87 29.09 14.24
N GLY A 195 -8.66 29.53 15.48
CA GLY A 195 -8.23 30.89 15.81
C GLY A 195 -6.83 31.20 15.27
N ILE A 196 -5.91 30.23 15.38
CA ILE A 196 -4.55 30.32 14.81
C ILE A 196 -4.61 30.44 13.28
N ILE A 197 -5.33 29.54 12.62
CA ILE A 197 -5.45 29.52 11.16
C ILE A 197 -6.06 30.83 10.65
N GLN A 198 -7.11 31.33 11.30
CA GLN A 198 -7.71 32.61 10.92
C GLN A 198 -6.74 33.79 11.13
N CYS A 199 -6.03 33.82 12.25
CA CYS A 199 -5.02 34.86 12.52
C CYS A 199 -3.90 34.86 11.47
N LEU A 200 -3.41 33.68 11.06
CA LEU A 200 -2.38 33.56 10.04
C LEU A 200 -2.89 33.92 8.64
N ARG A 201 -4.15 33.62 8.31
CA ARG A 201 -4.80 34.08 7.07
C ARG A 201 -4.91 35.60 7.01
N ASP A 202 -5.30 36.24 8.12
CA ASP A 202 -5.42 37.70 8.16
C ASP A 202 -4.05 38.39 8.13
N ALA A 203 -3.04 37.77 8.75
CA ALA A 203 -1.65 38.20 8.62
C ALA A 203 -1.16 38.23 7.17
N LEU A 204 -1.41 37.18 6.39
CA LEU A 204 -0.99 37.09 4.98
C LEU A 204 -1.63 38.17 4.08
N LYS A 205 -2.76 38.75 4.47
CA LYS A 205 -3.41 39.86 3.72
C LYS A 205 -2.74 41.22 3.94
N ILE A 206 -2.09 41.40 5.10
CA ILE A 206 -1.60 42.70 5.58
C ILE A 206 -0.08 42.80 5.44
N LEU A 207 0.63 41.69 5.63
CA LEU A 207 2.08 41.64 5.60
C LEU A 207 2.65 41.71 4.17
N PRO A 208 3.88 42.24 3.98
CA PRO A 208 4.48 42.34 2.65
C PRO A 208 4.64 40.96 1.98
N PRO A 209 4.50 40.89 0.65
CA PRO A 209 4.73 39.66 -0.11
C PRO A 209 6.19 39.21 0.06
N GLY A 210 6.39 38.04 0.69
CA GLY A 210 7.72 37.51 1.02
C GLY A 210 7.87 36.96 2.45
N SER A 211 6.84 37.05 3.30
CA SER A 211 6.85 36.47 4.65
C SER A 211 6.67 34.94 4.63
N HIS A 212 7.61 34.21 4.04
CA HIS A 212 7.57 32.76 3.86
C HIS A 212 7.33 31.99 5.18
N LEU A 213 7.84 32.52 6.30
CA LEU A 213 7.70 31.91 7.62
C LEU A 213 6.25 31.91 8.13
N VAL A 214 5.46 32.94 7.80
CA VAL A 214 4.03 33.00 8.15
C VAL A 214 3.22 32.03 7.30
N LEU A 215 3.57 31.93 6.01
CA LEU A 215 2.94 30.98 5.09
C LEU A 215 3.22 29.54 5.51
N LEU A 216 4.47 29.19 5.83
CA LEU A 216 4.84 27.86 6.34
C LEU A 216 4.12 27.55 7.65
N GLY A 217 4.02 28.52 8.58
CA GLY A 217 3.24 28.34 9.80
C GLY A 217 1.74 28.10 9.56
N LEU A 218 1.15 28.71 8.53
CA LEU A 218 -0.23 28.44 8.12
C LEU A 218 -0.35 27.03 7.52
N VAL A 219 0.57 26.65 6.64
CA VAL A 219 0.64 25.29 6.07
C VAL A 219 0.73 24.26 7.18
N ASP A 220 1.65 24.41 8.15
CA ASP A 220 1.80 23.48 9.26
C ASP A 220 0.52 23.40 10.11
N SER A 221 -0.13 24.53 10.36
CA SER A 221 -1.41 24.56 11.10
C SER A 221 -2.54 23.86 10.34
N LEU A 222 -2.62 24.05 9.01
CA LEU A 222 -3.57 23.36 8.13
C LEU A 222 -3.27 21.86 8.07
N VAL A 223 -2.00 21.46 8.02
CA VAL A 223 -1.58 20.04 8.04
C VAL A 223 -1.95 19.40 9.37
N ILE A 224 -1.75 20.09 10.50
CA ILE A 224 -2.16 19.60 11.83
C ILE A 224 -3.68 19.40 11.86
N ARG A 225 -4.47 20.34 11.33
CA ARG A 225 -5.94 20.19 11.25
C ARG A 225 -6.36 19.10 10.28
N TYR A 226 -5.69 18.99 9.13
CA TYR A 226 -5.91 17.94 8.14
C TYR A 226 -5.69 16.54 8.73
N VAL A 227 -4.61 16.34 9.50
CA VAL A 227 -4.34 15.05 10.19
C VAL A 227 -5.39 14.74 11.26
N LYS A 228 -6.01 15.77 11.86
CA LYS A 228 -7.03 15.61 12.90
C LYS A 228 -8.43 15.36 12.34
N ASP A 229 -8.83 16.16 11.36
CA ASP A 229 -10.22 16.25 10.87
C ASP A 229 -10.40 15.57 9.50
N TYR A 230 -9.31 15.17 8.84
CA TYR A 230 -9.28 14.53 7.52
C TYR A 230 -9.97 15.32 6.39
N SER A 231 -10.07 16.64 6.56
CA SER A 231 -10.68 17.54 5.57
C SER A 231 -9.77 17.75 4.37
N ASN A 232 -10.16 17.22 3.20
CA ASN A 232 -9.45 17.50 1.94
C ASN A 232 -9.33 19.01 1.64
N GLY A 233 -10.24 19.84 2.16
CA GLY A 233 -10.16 21.30 1.98
C GLY A 233 -8.90 21.92 2.60
N ASP A 234 -8.44 21.40 3.75
CA ASP A 234 -7.20 21.89 4.38
C ASP A 234 -5.96 21.43 3.61
N TYR A 235 -5.98 20.20 3.06
CA TYR A 235 -4.92 19.72 2.16
C TYR A 235 -4.86 20.60 0.90
N ASP A 236 -5.99 20.85 0.24
CA ASP A 236 -6.05 21.58 -1.01
C ASP A 236 -5.61 23.04 -0.81
N GLU A 237 -5.99 23.68 0.30
CA GLU A 237 -5.51 25.01 0.68
C GLU A 237 -4.01 25.03 0.96
N ALA A 238 -3.50 24.09 1.78
CA ALA A 238 -2.08 24.00 2.09
C ALA A 238 -1.23 23.76 0.82
N MET A 239 -1.70 22.89 -0.08
CA MET A 239 -1.02 22.62 -1.35
C MET A 239 -1.01 23.85 -2.26
N THR A 240 -2.14 24.55 -2.37
CA THR A 240 -2.25 25.80 -3.17
C THR A 240 -1.27 26.86 -2.65
N LEU A 241 -1.15 26.99 -1.33
CA LEU A 241 -0.19 27.92 -0.71
C LEU A 241 1.26 27.54 -1.03
N LEU A 242 1.61 26.26 -0.94
CA LEU A 242 2.96 25.78 -1.28
C LEU A 242 3.27 25.99 -2.76
N GLU A 243 2.33 25.69 -3.67
CA GLU A 243 2.48 25.91 -5.11
C GLU A 243 2.66 27.38 -5.46
N SER A 244 1.98 28.29 -4.75
CA SER A 244 2.17 29.72 -4.93
C SER A 244 3.59 30.18 -4.61
N VAL A 245 4.25 29.56 -3.63
CA VAL A 245 5.66 29.84 -3.28
C VAL A 245 6.62 29.25 -4.31
N ILE A 246 6.32 28.04 -4.79
CA ILE A 246 7.13 27.37 -5.82
C ILE A 246 7.09 28.17 -7.14
N ALA A 247 5.94 28.72 -7.52
CA ALA A 247 5.78 29.50 -8.75
C ALA A 247 6.38 30.92 -8.68
N PHE A 248 6.65 31.46 -7.48
CA PHE A 248 7.09 32.85 -7.31
C PHE A 248 8.61 32.99 -7.46
N ASN A 249 9.05 33.71 -8.50
CA ASN A 249 10.45 34.02 -8.80
C ASN A 249 10.69 35.55 -8.87
N PRO A 250 11.06 36.23 -7.76
CA PRO A 250 11.38 37.66 -7.80
C PRO A 250 12.80 37.88 -8.37
N PRO A 251 13.02 38.97 -9.12
CA PRO A 251 14.32 39.28 -9.70
C PRO A 251 15.30 39.81 -8.63
N GLY A 252 16.39 39.07 -8.36
CA GLY A 252 17.62 39.64 -7.77
C GLY A 252 18.13 39.11 -6.43
N GLU A 253 17.47 38.18 -5.73
CA GLU A 253 17.99 37.61 -4.47
C GLU A 253 17.77 36.08 -4.35
N SER A 254 18.51 35.47 -3.41
CA SER A 254 18.65 34.02 -3.14
C SER A 254 17.35 33.32 -2.73
N THR A 255 16.44 33.14 -3.70
CA THR A 255 15.09 32.55 -3.57
C THR A 255 15.06 31.01 -3.58
N GLY A 256 16.20 30.37 -3.87
CA GLY A 256 16.29 28.91 -3.97
C GLY A 256 15.95 28.16 -2.67
N ALA A 257 16.24 28.74 -1.50
CA ALA A 257 15.98 28.07 -0.22
C ALA A 257 14.48 27.98 0.11
N SER A 258 13.71 29.05 -0.11
CA SER A 258 12.26 29.06 0.16
C SER A 258 11.49 28.14 -0.78
N GLN A 259 11.86 28.12 -2.07
CA GLN A 259 11.27 27.22 -3.06
C GLN A 259 11.61 25.75 -2.76
N ALA A 260 12.84 25.47 -2.31
CA ALA A 260 13.23 24.13 -1.87
C ALA A 260 12.39 23.67 -0.67
N ILE A 261 12.26 24.50 0.38
CA ILE A 261 11.44 24.18 1.56
C ILE A 261 9.97 23.96 1.18
N ALA A 262 9.40 24.80 0.30
CA ALA A 262 8.03 24.64 -0.15
C ALA A 262 7.83 23.34 -0.97
N SER A 263 8.78 23.01 -1.84
CA SER A 263 8.77 21.76 -2.62
C SER A 263 8.88 20.52 -1.73
N MET A 264 9.70 20.60 -0.68
CA MET A 264 9.84 19.56 0.33
C MET A 264 8.56 19.34 1.13
N ALA A 265 7.94 20.43 1.60
CA ALA A 265 6.68 20.38 2.33
C ALA A 265 5.55 19.82 1.45
N ALA A 266 5.52 20.18 0.16
CA ALA A 266 4.54 19.66 -0.79
C ALA A 266 4.72 18.15 -1.03
N ALA A 267 5.96 17.68 -1.18
CA ALA A 267 6.27 16.25 -1.30
C ALA A 267 5.88 15.46 -0.05
N ALA A 268 6.20 15.98 1.15
CA ALA A 268 5.83 15.37 2.42
C ALA A 268 4.30 15.32 2.62
N LEU A 269 3.59 16.39 2.26
CA LEU A 269 2.13 16.46 2.36
C LEU A 269 1.44 15.50 1.38
N ALA A 270 1.91 15.41 0.14
CA ALA A 270 1.43 14.43 -0.84
C ALA A 270 1.65 13.00 -0.32
N ARG A 271 2.82 12.70 0.26
CA ARG A 271 3.11 11.40 0.88
C ARG A 271 2.20 11.10 2.08
N LEU A 272 1.91 12.08 2.90
CA LEU A 272 0.97 11.93 4.01
C LEU A 272 -0.43 11.57 3.50
N ARG A 273 -0.89 12.19 2.41
CA ARG A 273 -2.18 11.86 1.79
C ARG A 273 -2.24 10.42 1.29
N THR A 274 -1.16 9.86 0.76
CA THR A 274 -1.14 8.45 0.32
C THR A 274 -1.22 7.46 1.47
N ARG A 275 -0.63 7.80 2.62
CA ARG A 275 -0.73 7.00 3.85
C ARG A 275 -2.12 7.08 4.48
N ILE A 276 -2.74 8.25 4.45
CA ILE A 276 -4.10 8.42 4.95
C ILE A 276 -5.09 7.74 4.02
N TYR A 277 -5.01 8.00 2.72
CA TYR A 277 -5.94 7.49 1.72
C TYR A 277 -5.22 6.59 0.72
N PRO A 278 -5.41 5.26 0.76
CA PRO A 278 -4.83 4.33 -0.20
C PRO A 278 -5.54 4.46 -1.56
N ASN A 279 -5.21 5.52 -2.29
CA ASN A 279 -5.75 5.82 -3.62
C ASN A 279 -4.60 5.87 -4.64
N PRO A 280 -4.68 5.11 -5.75
CA PRO A 280 -3.71 5.16 -6.85
C PRO A 280 -3.40 6.58 -7.34
N GLN A 281 -4.38 7.48 -7.36
CA GLN A 281 -4.17 8.86 -7.80
C GLN A 281 -3.24 9.64 -6.87
N TYR A 282 -3.45 9.53 -5.57
CA TYR A 282 -2.57 10.20 -4.61
C TYR A 282 -1.17 9.57 -4.64
N LEU A 283 -1.09 8.25 -4.85
CA LEU A 283 0.17 7.53 -4.98
C LEU A 283 1.02 8.08 -6.13
N GLU A 284 0.41 8.24 -7.31
CA GLU A 284 1.09 8.75 -8.49
C GLU A 284 1.41 10.25 -8.38
N GLU A 285 0.56 11.05 -7.73
CA GLU A 285 0.85 12.46 -7.42
C GLU A 285 2.07 12.60 -6.48
N ALA A 286 2.15 11.78 -5.43
CA ALA A 286 3.28 11.79 -4.51
C ALA A 286 4.58 11.35 -5.21
N ASN A 287 4.50 10.31 -6.05
CA ASN A 287 5.62 9.79 -6.82
C ASN A 287 6.20 10.87 -7.76
N SER A 288 5.34 11.56 -8.53
CA SER A 288 5.78 12.62 -9.45
C SER A 288 6.48 13.77 -8.72
N ARG A 289 5.89 14.25 -7.63
CA ARG A 289 6.47 15.35 -6.82
C ARG A 289 7.83 14.97 -6.24
N LEU A 290 7.97 13.76 -5.70
CA LEU A 290 9.23 13.28 -5.13
C LEU A 290 10.32 13.09 -6.18
N ARG A 291 9.98 12.58 -7.38
CA ARG A 291 10.92 12.49 -8.51
C ARG A 291 11.43 13.85 -8.97
N VAL A 292 10.52 14.82 -9.14
CA VAL A 292 10.90 16.20 -9.51
C VAL A 292 11.86 16.79 -8.47
N LEU A 293 11.58 16.57 -7.18
CA LEU A 293 12.44 17.03 -6.10
C LEU A 293 13.82 16.36 -6.16
N LEU A 294 13.91 15.03 -6.28
CA LEU A 294 15.20 14.30 -6.33
C LEU A 294 16.07 14.67 -7.54
N ASN A 295 15.46 15.08 -8.66
CA ASN A 295 16.16 15.53 -9.85
C ASN A 295 16.70 16.97 -9.74
N SER A 296 16.35 17.70 -8.68
CA SER A 296 16.88 19.04 -8.42
C SER A 296 18.33 19.01 -7.92
N SER A 297 19.18 19.84 -8.52
CA SER A 297 20.59 19.98 -8.13
C SER A 297 20.81 20.73 -6.80
N SER A 298 19.75 21.27 -6.19
CA SER A 298 19.84 22.12 -5.00
C SER A 298 19.63 21.42 -3.65
N LEU A 299 19.37 20.10 -3.61
CA LEU A 299 19.16 19.38 -2.36
C LEU A 299 20.45 19.07 -1.61
N ASP A 300 20.43 19.38 -0.32
CA ASP A 300 21.42 18.95 0.67
C ASP A 300 21.48 17.41 0.82
N SER A 301 22.63 16.93 1.30
CA SER A 301 22.94 15.50 1.53
C SER A 301 21.91 14.78 2.40
N ASP A 302 21.56 15.34 3.55
CA ASP A 302 20.72 14.67 4.53
C ASP A 302 19.25 14.60 4.06
N LEU A 303 18.81 15.68 3.42
CA LEU A 303 17.49 15.76 2.80
C LEU A 303 17.37 14.79 1.63
N ARG A 304 18.41 14.69 0.80
CA ARG A 304 18.46 13.72 -0.29
C ARG A 304 18.31 12.29 0.25
N HIS A 305 19.01 11.93 1.32
CA HIS A 305 18.85 10.61 1.95
C HIS A 305 17.40 10.35 2.40
N SER A 306 16.75 11.32 3.07
CA SER A 306 15.35 11.18 3.51
C SER A 306 14.37 11.01 2.34
N PHE A 307 14.53 11.78 1.27
CA PHE A 307 13.65 11.68 0.10
C PHE A 307 13.91 10.45 -0.76
N THR A 308 15.17 10.00 -0.87
CA THR A 308 15.51 8.71 -1.50
C THR A 308 14.85 7.56 -0.75
N ARG A 309 14.81 7.60 0.58
CA ARG A 309 14.07 6.63 1.40
C ARG A 309 12.57 6.64 1.13
N GLU A 310 11.95 7.82 1.12
CA GLU A 310 10.50 7.93 0.80
C GLU A 310 10.21 7.46 -0.63
N MET A 311 11.11 7.72 -1.58
CA MET A 311 10.96 7.28 -2.96
C MET A 311 11.09 5.76 -3.09
N ALA A 312 12.03 5.11 -2.39
CA ALA A 312 12.14 3.66 -2.34
C ALA A 312 10.83 3.02 -1.83
N MET A 313 10.27 3.56 -0.75
CA MET A 313 9.00 3.07 -0.19
C MET A 313 7.82 3.30 -1.15
N LEU A 314 7.76 4.43 -1.84
CA LEU A 314 6.71 4.70 -2.82
C LEU A 314 6.84 3.82 -4.07
N ALA A 315 8.06 3.54 -4.53
CA ALA A 315 8.31 2.65 -5.65
C ALA A 315 7.91 1.19 -5.31
N GLU A 316 8.18 0.75 -4.08
CA GLU A 316 7.71 -0.55 -3.57
C GLU A 316 6.17 -0.57 -3.44
N GLU A 317 5.56 0.50 -2.93
CA GLU A 317 4.10 0.64 -2.85
C GLU A 317 3.45 0.65 -4.24
N ARG A 318 4.12 1.26 -5.23
CA ARG A 318 3.73 1.27 -6.64
C ARG A 318 3.86 -0.12 -7.26
N PHE A 319 4.95 -0.86 -6.99
CA PHE A 319 5.08 -2.25 -7.38
C PHE A 319 3.99 -3.13 -6.76
N ASN A 320 3.72 -2.99 -5.46
CA ASN A 320 2.67 -3.76 -4.80
C ASN A 320 1.27 -3.43 -5.34
N SER A 321 1.06 -2.18 -5.78
CA SER A 321 -0.24 -1.73 -6.31
C SER A 321 -0.45 -2.09 -7.78
N PHE A 322 0.61 -2.12 -8.60
CA PHE A 322 0.50 -2.29 -10.05
C PHE A 322 1.31 -3.46 -10.61
N GLY A 323 2.19 -4.11 -9.84
CA GLY A 323 3.03 -5.21 -10.32
C GLY A 323 4.02 -4.84 -11.42
N LEU A 324 4.36 -3.55 -11.58
CA LEU A 324 5.29 -3.05 -12.59
C LEU A 324 6.73 -3.41 -12.22
N THR A 325 7.40 -4.19 -13.07
CA THR A 325 8.79 -4.59 -12.85
C THR A 325 9.75 -3.40 -12.79
N GLU A 326 9.45 -2.32 -13.51
CA GLU A 326 10.20 -1.07 -13.49
C GLU A 326 10.14 -0.41 -12.12
N ALA A 327 8.95 -0.40 -11.49
CA ALA A 327 8.77 0.15 -10.14
C ALA A 327 9.55 -0.67 -9.09
N LEU A 328 9.63 -1.99 -9.28
CA LEU A 328 10.47 -2.84 -8.42
C LEU A 328 11.96 -2.56 -8.64
N GLN A 329 12.40 -2.43 -9.88
CA GLN A 329 13.80 -2.07 -10.20
C GLN A 329 14.16 -0.69 -9.64
N GLU A 330 13.25 0.27 -9.76
CA GLU A 330 13.37 1.60 -9.19
C GLU A 330 13.44 1.55 -7.65
N ALA A 331 12.62 0.73 -7.00
CA ALA A 331 12.70 0.51 -5.56
C ALA A 331 14.08 -0.07 -5.15
N HIS A 332 14.59 -1.04 -5.89
CA HIS A 332 15.93 -1.61 -5.66
C HIS A 332 17.04 -0.57 -5.90
N TYR A 333 16.91 0.25 -6.94
CA TYR A 333 17.84 1.32 -7.26
C TYR A 333 17.92 2.32 -6.09
N TYR A 334 16.79 2.88 -5.64
CA TYR A 334 16.77 3.84 -4.55
C TYR A 334 17.15 3.23 -3.20
N THR A 335 16.82 1.96 -2.96
CA THR A 335 17.29 1.24 -1.76
C THR A 335 18.81 1.09 -1.77
N SER A 336 19.40 0.79 -2.92
CA SER A 336 20.86 0.69 -3.09
C SER A 336 21.53 2.06 -2.95
N GLU A 337 20.92 3.10 -3.51
CA GLU A 337 21.37 4.49 -3.38
C GLU A 337 21.34 4.96 -1.91
N MET A 338 20.27 4.65 -1.17
CA MET A 338 20.16 4.93 0.26
C MET A 338 21.31 4.29 1.05
N VAL A 339 21.61 3.01 0.79
CA VAL A 339 22.72 2.30 1.44
C VAL A 339 24.07 2.96 1.13
N ASN A 340 24.29 3.37 -0.13
CA ASN A 340 25.53 4.05 -0.53
C ASN A 340 25.67 5.44 0.15
N LEU A 341 24.59 6.20 0.27
CA LEU A 341 24.56 7.48 0.98
C LEU A 341 24.83 7.30 2.48
N ALA A 342 24.20 6.31 3.12
CA ALA A 342 24.44 5.97 4.52
C ALA A 342 25.88 5.49 4.81
N SER A 343 26.52 4.84 3.83
CA SER A 343 27.93 4.43 3.92
C SER A 343 28.89 5.63 3.94
N SER A 344 28.49 6.75 3.34
CA SER A 344 29.30 7.96 3.21
C SER A 344 29.17 8.91 4.39
N SER A 345 28.08 8.84 5.17
CA SER A 345 27.79 9.68 6.33
C SER A 345 28.37 9.15 7.65
N ALA A 346 29.39 8.31 7.58
CA ALA A 346 30.04 7.68 8.73
C ALA A 346 30.79 8.69 9.62
N HIS A 347 30.05 9.53 10.37
CA HIS A 347 30.39 10.19 11.64
C HIS A 347 29.14 10.91 12.20
N GLY A 348 28.12 10.15 12.58
CA GLY A 348 26.96 10.65 13.32
C GLY A 348 26.19 9.47 13.92
N THR A 349 26.15 9.42 15.25
CA THR A 349 25.48 8.45 16.14
C THR A 349 24.42 7.54 15.51
N PHE A 350 24.74 6.25 15.45
CA PHE A 350 23.78 5.15 15.30
C PHE A 350 22.86 5.09 16.52
N GLY A 351 21.55 5.17 16.29
CA GLY A 351 20.51 4.90 17.28
C GLY A 351 19.30 5.82 17.13
N GLU A 352 18.13 5.22 16.92
CA GLU A 352 16.77 5.76 17.15
C GLU A 352 15.90 6.21 15.96
N ASP A 353 16.41 6.63 14.79
CA ASP A 353 15.55 7.12 13.68
C ASP A 353 15.38 6.17 12.46
N ILE A 354 15.19 4.86 12.71
CA ILE A 354 14.80 3.92 11.64
C ILE A 354 13.41 3.36 11.96
N ASP A 355 12.36 4.03 11.44
CA ASP A 355 10.95 3.62 11.50
C ASP A 355 10.64 2.27 10.82
N ASN A 356 11.62 1.58 10.22
CA ASN A 356 11.37 0.29 9.59
C ASN A 356 12.55 -0.69 9.70
N VAL A 357 12.88 -1.07 10.93
CA VAL A 357 13.85 -2.14 11.24
C VAL A 357 13.49 -3.46 10.55
N GLU A 358 12.19 -3.73 10.30
CA GLU A 358 11.72 -4.94 9.62
C GLU A 358 12.08 -4.99 8.12
N ALA A 359 11.96 -3.88 7.37
CA ALA A 359 12.33 -3.83 5.96
C ALA A 359 13.84 -4.04 5.75
N VAL A 360 14.67 -3.44 6.61
CA VAL A 360 16.13 -3.67 6.63
C VAL A 360 16.44 -5.13 6.96
N ARG A 361 15.66 -5.74 7.86
CA ARG A 361 15.81 -7.15 8.24
C ARG A 361 15.45 -8.10 7.10
N ALA A 362 14.41 -7.75 6.33
CA ALA A 362 13.92 -8.48 5.16
C ALA A 362 14.83 -8.38 3.92
N ALA A 363 15.89 -7.57 3.95
CA ALA A 363 16.91 -7.53 2.90
C ALA A 363 18.12 -8.46 3.15
N TYR A 364 18.28 -9.02 4.36
CA TYR A 364 19.42 -9.89 4.64
C TYR A 364 19.30 -11.26 3.95
N PRO A 365 20.39 -11.80 3.37
CA PRO A 365 20.42 -13.19 2.90
C PRO A 365 20.09 -14.17 4.02
N MET A 366 19.43 -15.29 3.69
CA MET A 366 19.01 -16.30 4.68
C MET A 366 20.14 -16.82 5.57
N ALA A 367 21.36 -16.95 5.02
CA ALA A 367 22.54 -17.33 5.79
C ALA A 367 22.87 -16.35 6.93
N VAL A 368 22.66 -15.04 6.72
CA VAL A 368 22.92 -14.00 7.73
C VAL A 368 21.82 -13.99 8.79
N VAL A 369 20.57 -14.28 8.41
CA VAL A 369 19.46 -14.46 9.35
C VAL A 369 19.74 -15.60 10.31
N GLU A 370 20.17 -16.76 9.79
CA GLU A 370 20.52 -17.93 10.59
C GLU A 370 21.73 -17.68 11.49
N GLU A 371 22.77 -17.01 10.98
CA GLU A 371 23.95 -16.63 11.77
C GLU A 371 23.58 -15.73 12.96
N LYS A 372 22.73 -14.72 12.75
CA LYS A 372 22.26 -13.82 13.81
C LYS A 372 21.43 -14.55 14.86
N ILE A 373 20.56 -15.47 14.44
CA ILE A 373 19.81 -16.36 15.35
C ILE A 373 20.76 -17.22 16.20
N GLN A 374 21.76 -17.84 15.56
CA GLN A 374 22.75 -18.69 16.22
C GLN A 374 23.53 -17.91 17.29
N ASN A 375 23.96 -16.69 16.95
CA ASN A 375 24.72 -15.81 17.82
C ASN A 375 23.89 -15.34 19.03
N LEU A 376 22.64 -14.94 18.82
CA LEU A 376 21.72 -14.54 19.91
C LEU A 376 21.40 -15.71 20.84
N ARG A 377 21.17 -16.92 20.32
CA ARG A 377 21.01 -18.14 21.14
C ARG A 377 22.23 -18.42 22.01
N LYS A 378 23.43 -18.24 21.46
CA LYS A 378 24.70 -18.42 22.20
C LYS A 378 24.87 -17.37 23.30
N LEU A 379 24.52 -16.12 23.03
CA LEU A 379 24.49 -15.05 24.05
C LEU A 379 23.52 -15.39 25.18
N ILE A 380 22.27 -15.74 24.85
CA ILE A 380 21.24 -16.12 25.82
C ILE A 380 21.67 -17.33 26.67
N SER A 381 22.40 -18.30 26.11
CA SER A 381 22.90 -19.44 26.88
C SER A 381 23.93 -19.06 27.97
N LYS A 382 24.59 -17.91 27.82
CA LYS A 382 25.63 -17.41 28.73
C LYS A 382 25.13 -16.35 29.72
N THR A 383 23.97 -15.75 29.46
CA THR A 383 23.41 -14.69 30.29
C THR A 383 22.52 -15.27 31.41
N PRO A 384 22.58 -14.80 32.66
CA PRO A 384 21.76 -15.32 33.76
C PRO A 384 20.25 -15.25 33.50
N PRO A 385 19.43 -16.21 34.01
CA PRO A 385 17.97 -16.11 33.94
C PRO A 385 17.47 -14.84 34.66
N ARG A 386 16.57 -14.08 34.01
CA ARG A 386 15.95 -12.83 34.51
C ARG A 386 16.81 -11.55 34.50
N SER A 387 17.94 -11.49 33.79
CA SER A 387 18.62 -10.21 33.56
C SER A 387 17.93 -9.37 32.46
N SER A 388 18.06 -8.05 32.53
CA SER A 388 17.57 -7.12 31.49
C SER A 388 18.16 -7.44 30.12
N GLU A 389 19.46 -7.72 30.07
CA GLU A 389 20.21 -8.08 28.86
C GLU A 389 19.67 -9.38 28.23
N ARG A 390 19.30 -10.37 29.05
CA ARG A 390 18.71 -11.62 28.54
C ARG A 390 17.34 -11.38 27.91
N ASN A 391 16.55 -10.47 28.46
CA ASN A 391 15.25 -10.10 27.90
C ASN A 391 15.41 -9.34 26.58
N GLU A 392 16.40 -8.45 26.48
CA GLU A 392 16.73 -7.72 25.25
C GLU A 392 17.17 -8.68 24.13
N TYR A 393 18.03 -9.65 24.44
CA TYR A 393 18.42 -10.68 23.47
C TYR A 393 17.25 -11.57 23.04
N LEU A 394 16.30 -11.86 23.95
CA LEU A 394 15.09 -12.62 23.63
C LEU A 394 14.16 -11.85 22.68
N GLU A 395 14.03 -10.52 22.82
CA GLU A 395 13.25 -9.68 21.89
C GLU A 395 13.87 -9.66 20.50
N HIS A 396 15.18 -9.40 20.41
CA HIS A 396 15.87 -9.47 19.12
C HIS A 396 15.76 -10.84 18.48
N LEU A 397 15.78 -11.92 19.27
CA LEU A 397 15.62 -13.28 18.77
C LEU A 397 14.21 -13.53 18.22
N VAL A 398 13.17 -12.99 18.87
CA VAL A 398 11.78 -13.06 18.39
C VAL A 398 11.62 -12.40 17.03
N ASP A 399 12.25 -11.24 16.84
CA ASP A 399 12.20 -10.53 15.56
C ASP A 399 12.82 -11.34 14.41
N TRP A 400 14.00 -11.95 14.65
CA TRP A 400 14.66 -12.76 13.63
C TRP A 400 13.88 -14.05 13.30
N TYR A 401 13.24 -14.68 14.29
CA TYR A 401 12.36 -15.82 14.02
C TYR A 401 11.11 -15.44 13.24
N ARG A 402 10.53 -14.25 13.48
CA ARG A 402 9.41 -13.76 12.66
C ARG A 402 9.82 -13.52 11.21
N THR A 403 10.99 -12.91 10.98
CA THR A 403 11.54 -12.73 9.62
C THR A 403 11.87 -14.07 8.95
N LYS A 404 12.30 -15.07 9.72
CA LYS A 404 12.56 -16.42 9.19
C LYS A 404 11.25 -17.14 8.85
N PHE A 405 10.24 -17.08 9.72
CA PHE A 405 8.93 -17.66 9.49
C PHE A 405 8.27 -17.06 8.24
N SER A 406 8.29 -15.73 8.09
CA SER A 406 7.67 -15.07 6.92
C SER A 406 8.29 -15.46 5.57
N ARG A 407 9.50 -16.04 5.58
CA ARG A 407 10.22 -16.48 4.37
C ARG A 407 10.14 -17.98 4.13
N THR A 408 9.90 -18.77 5.17
CA THR A 408 9.97 -20.24 5.10
C THR A 408 8.63 -20.92 5.34
N ASN A 409 7.66 -20.20 5.95
CA ASN A 409 6.39 -20.73 6.43
C ASN A 409 6.53 -21.96 7.37
N ASP A 410 7.70 -22.17 7.98
CA ASP A 410 7.93 -23.29 8.90
C ASP A 410 7.36 -22.98 10.29
N ILE A 411 6.34 -23.75 10.68
CA ILE A 411 5.61 -23.59 11.94
C ILE A 411 6.55 -23.71 13.17
N THR A 412 7.67 -24.42 13.06
CA THR A 412 8.64 -24.57 14.16
C THR A 412 9.31 -23.25 14.56
N ASP A 413 9.42 -22.29 13.64
CA ASP A 413 9.94 -20.94 13.95
C ASP A 413 8.94 -20.13 14.80
N LEU A 414 7.64 -20.31 14.59
CA LEU A 414 6.59 -19.72 15.46
C LEU A 414 6.58 -20.35 16.85
N GLU A 415 6.82 -21.65 16.97
CA GLU A 415 6.94 -22.33 18.26
C GLU A 415 8.11 -21.77 19.08
N GLU A 416 9.23 -21.44 18.44
CA GLU A 416 10.38 -20.81 19.08
C GLU A 416 10.11 -19.35 19.46
N VAL A 417 9.32 -18.59 18.68
CA VAL A 417 8.80 -17.27 19.09
C VAL A 417 7.98 -17.38 20.37
N ILE A 418 7.05 -18.34 20.42
CA ILE A 418 6.18 -18.58 21.58
C ILE A 418 7.02 -18.96 22.80
N LYS A 419 8.04 -19.80 22.62
CA LYS A 419 8.96 -20.22 23.68
C LYS A 419 9.80 -19.06 24.21
N CYS A 420 10.32 -18.18 23.34
CA CYS A 420 11.05 -16.98 23.73
C CYS A 420 10.17 -16.02 24.54
N ARG A 421 8.91 -15.83 24.12
CA ARG A 421 7.92 -14.99 24.81
C ARG A 421 7.47 -15.59 26.16
N ARG A 422 7.35 -16.91 26.27
CA ARG A 422 7.11 -17.59 27.55
C ARG A 422 8.27 -17.42 28.52
N CYS A 423 9.51 -17.39 28.03
CA CYS A 423 10.69 -17.21 28.87
C CYS A 423 10.87 -15.77 29.38
N SER A 424 10.27 -14.77 28.73
CA SER A 424 10.36 -13.35 29.14
C SER A 424 9.32 -12.95 30.20
N ASN A 425 8.35 -13.80 30.54
CA ASN A 425 7.37 -13.62 31.63
C ASN A 425 6.55 -12.30 31.55
N LYS A 426 6.33 -11.76 30.35
CA LYS A 426 5.67 -10.46 30.10
C LYS A 426 4.12 -10.55 29.95
N MET A 427 3.40 -11.09 30.92
CA MET A 427 1.92 -11.09 30.90
C MET A 427 1.34 -9.68 31.08
N GLU A 428 1.91 -8.87 31.97
CA GLU A 428 1.48 -7.49 32.23
C GLU A 428 1.56 -6.62 30.96
N TYR A 429 2.57 -6.85 30.13
CA TYR A 429 2.75 -6.15 28.87
C TYR A 429 1.70 -6.49 27.81
N LEU A 430 1.17 -7.72 27.79
CA LEU A 430 0.07 -8.07 26.88
C LEU A 430 -1.23 -7.39 27.33
N ASP A 431 -1.51 -7.38 28.63
CA ASP A 431 -2.68 -6.70 29.17
C ASP A 431 -2.59 -5.17 29.00
N GLU A 432 -1.42 -4.59 29.23
CA GLU A 432 -1.11 -3.17 28.98
C GLU A 432 -1.18 -2.83 27.48
N SER A 433 -0.58 -3.65 26.61
CA SER A 433 -0.69 -3.51 25.16
C SER A 433 -2.14 -3.51 24.71
N ILE A 434 -2.95 -4.47 25.17
CA ILE A 434 -4.37 -4.55 24.83
C ILE A 434 -5.12 -3.29 25.31
N ALA A 435 -4.85 -2.83 26.53
CA ALA A 435 -5.45 -1.62 27.08
C ALA A 435 -5.07 -0.36 26.29
N VAL A 436 -3.79 -0.21 25.93
CA VAL A 436 -3.28 0.92 25.14
C VAL A 436 -3.90 0.91 23.75
N HIS A 437 -3.85 -0.21 23.01
CA HIS A 437 -4.42 -0.28 21.67
C HIS A 437 -5.93 -0.02 21.65
N ARG A 438 -6.68 -0.50 22.66
CA ARG A 438 -8.11 -0.18 22.82
C ARG A 438 -8.32 1.32 23.06
N GLY A 439 -7.56 1.93 23.97
CA GLY A 439 -7.66 3.36 24.26
C GLY A 439 -7.34 4.23 23.04
N VAL A 440 -6.37 3.83 22.21
CA VAL A 440 -6.02 4.54 20.98
C VAL A 440 -7.07 4.34 19.88
N LEU A 441 -7.71 3.16 19.79
CA LEU A 441 -8.81 2.92 18.85
C LEU A 441 -10.03 3.81 19.11
N GLU A 442 -10.26 4.25 20.34
CA GLU A 442 -11.33 5.20 20.68
C GLU A 442 -11.02 6.64 20.23
N MET A 443 -9.77 6.96 19.88
CA MET A 443 -9.38 8.30 19.44
C MET A 443 -9.77 8.54 17.98
N GLN A 444 -10.56 9.60 17.73
CA GLN A 444 -10.93 10.02 16.36
C GLN A 444 -9.71 10.37 15.49
N SER A 445 -8.66 10.94 16.07
CA SER A 445 -7.42 11.30 15.36
C SER A 445 -6.54 10.10 14.98
N ALA A 446 -6.89 8.89 15.44
CA ALA A 446 -6.13 7.68 15.12
C ALA A 446 -6.76 6.88 13.96
N GLN A 447 -7.87 7.33 13.39
CA GLN A 447 -8.67 6.61 12.38
C GLN A 447 -7.86 6.02 11.19
N PRO A 448 -6.90 6.73 10.57
CA PRO A 448 -6.07 6.19 9.48
C PRO A 448 -5.14 5.06 9.93
N PHE A 449 -4.84 5.00 11.24
CA PHE A 449 -3.99 3.98 11.83
C PHE A 449 -4.80 2.84 12.47
N HIS A 450 -6.15 2.92 12.44
CA HIS A 450 -7.02 1.94 13.09
C HIS A 450 -6.75 0.53 12.60
N PHE A 451 -6.59 0.32 11.30
CA PHE A 451 -6.26 -1.00 10.77
C PHE A 451 -4.98 -1.61 11.37
N ILE A 452 -3.90 -0.82 11.46
CA ILE A 452 -2.62 -1.26 12.04
C ILE A 452 -2.82 -1.58 13.53
N LEU A 453 -3.53 -0.70 14.26
CA LEU A 453 -3.85 -0.89 15.67
C LEU A 453 -4.72 -2.14 15.88
N ILE A 454 -5.68 -2.41 14.99
CA ILE A 454 -6.51 -3.61 14.98
C ILE A 454 -5.65 -4.84 14.76
N GLN A 455 -4.68 -4.81 13.84
CA GLN A 455 -3.75 -5.92 13.63
C GLN A 455 -2.90 -6.19 14.87
N HIS A 456 -2.38 -5.15 15.53
CA HIS A 456 -1.60 -5.26 16.76
C HIS A 456 -2.42 -5.77 17.94
N LEU A 457 -3.66 -5.28 18.08
CA LEU A 457 -4.60 -5.72 19.09
C LEU A 457 -5.02 -7.18 18.86
N PHE A 458 -5.36 -7.52 17.62
CA PHE A 458 -5.65 -8.89 17.19
C PHE A 458 -4.50 -9.84 17.55
N LYS A 459 -3.27 -9.43 17.24
CA LYS A 459 -2.05 -10.19 17.56
C LYS A 459 -1.88 -10.39 19.06
N SER A 460 -2.05 -9.32 19.85
CA SER A 460 -1.93 -9.38 21.31
C SER A 460 -3.00 -10.28 21.95
N LEU A 461 -4.26 -10.16 21.51
CA LEU A 461 -5.36 -11.02 21.96
C LEU A 461 -5.18 -12.47 21.53
N SER A 462 -4.73 -12.71 20.29
CA SER A 462 -4.43 -14.06 19.79
C SER A 462 -3.29 -14.71 20.57
N GLU A 463 -2.21 -13.96 20.85
CA GLU A 463 -1.09 -14.44 21.68
C GLU A 463 -1.58 -14.80 23.10
N ARG A 464 -2.42 -13.96 23.72
CA ARG A 464 -3.00 -14.24 25.04
C ARG A 464 -3.95 -15.45 25.04
N PHE A 465 -4.79 -15.58 24.01
CA PHE A 465 -5.65 -16.75 23.81
C PHE A 465 -4.85 -18.04 23.70
N MET A 466 -3.79 -18.05 22.89
CA MET A 466 -2.92 -19.22 22.71
C MET A 466 -2.16 -19.61 23.99
N LEU A 467 -1.86 -18.64 24.86
CA LEU A 467 -1.19 -18.88 26.13
C LEU A 467 -2.13 -19.38 27.24
N LEU A 468 -3.36 -18.85 27.30
CA LEU A 468 -4.25 -19.02 28.45
C LEU A 468 -5.54 -19.79 28.14
N GLY A 469 -5.87 -20.00 26.87
CA GLY A 469 -7.10 -20.65 26.41
C GLY A 469 -8.38 -19.88 26.78
N ARG A 470 -8.29 -18.56 27.03
CA ARG A 470 -9.42 -17.74 27.48
C ARG A 470 -10.40 -17.50 26.34
N ARG A 471 -11.59 -18.09 26.42
CA ARG A 471 -12.64 -17.91 25.39
C ARG A 471 -13.00 -16.45 25.13
N GLN A 472 -12.95 -15.59 26.15
CA GLN A 472 -13.21 -14.16 25.99
C GLN A 472 -12.22 -13.49 25.04
N ASP A 473 -10.95 -13.92 25.00
CA ASP A 473 -9.97 -13.36 24.05
C ASP A 473 -10.33 -13.72 22.61
N LEU A 474 -10.84 -14.94 22.39
CA LEU A 474 -11.36 -15.40 21.10
C LEU A 474 -12.58 -14.58 20.66
N ASP A 475 -13.53 -14.34 21.56
CA ASP A 475 -14.70 -13.51 21.26
C ASP A 475 -14.27 -12.07 20.94
N ASP A 476 -13.37 -11.49 21.75
CA ASP A 476 -12.86 -10.13 21.59
C ASP A 476 -12.16 -9.93 20.23
N PHE A 477 -11.29 -10.86 19.80
CA PHE A 477 -10.62 -10.69 18.50
C PHE A 477 -11.51 -11.06 17.30
N ILE A 478 -12.58 -11.85 17.49
CA ILE A 478 -13.58 -12.07 16.43
C ILE A 478 -14.33 -10.77 16.12
N GLU A 479 -14.63 -9.96 17.13
CA GLU A 479 -15.28 -8.65 16.96
C GLU A 479 -14.42 -7.62 16.21
N LEU A 480 -13.09 -7.79 16.23
CA LEU A 480 -12.17 -6.91 15.52
C LEU A 480 -12.15 -7.12 14.01
N PHE A 481 -12.50 -8.32 13.52
CA PHE A 481 -12.45 -8.61 12.10
C PHE A 481 -13.37 -7.72 11.26
N PRO A 482 -14.67 -7.56 11.56
CA PRO A 482 -15.53 -6.63 10.85
C PRO A 482 -14.99 -5.19 10.84
N LEU A 483 -14.34 -4.74 11.92
CA LEU A 483 -13.76 -3.40 12.00
C LEU A 483 -12.60 -3.24 11.02
N GLY A 484 -11.64 -4.16 11.04
CA GLY A 484 -10.47 -4.09 10.14
C GLY A 484 -10.84 -4.33 8.68
N VAL A 485 -11.75 -5.26 8.40
CA VAL A 485 -12.17 -5.57 7.02
C VAL A 485 -13.03 -4.46 6.40
N ASN A 486 -13.72 -3.65 7.21
CA ASN A 486 -14.48 -2.49 6.73
C ASN A 486 -13.75 -1.15 6.90
N ASP A 487 -12.50 -1.16 7.37
CA ASP A 487 -11.69 0.05 7.45
C ASP A 487 -11.46 0.62 6.04
N LYS A 488 -11.84 1.87 5.84
CA LYS A 488 -11.74 2.59 4.56
C LYS A 488 -10.31 3.07 4.26
N PHE A 489 -9.45 3.15 5.28
CA PHE A 489 -8.06 3.57 5.18
C PHE A 489 -7.12 2.37 4.99
N ALA A 490 -7.60 1.16 5.23
CA ALA A 490 -6.85 -0.06 4.97
C ALA A 490 -6.80 -0.41 3.47
N LYS A 491 -5.65 -0.91 3.01
CA LYS A 491 -5.47 -1.35 1.62
C LYS A 491 -6.30 -2.61 1.35
N VAL A 492 -6.76 -2.76 0.11
CA VAL A 492 -7.61 -3.90 -0.29
C VAL A 492 -6.93 -5.26 -0.06
N PRO A 493 -5.63 -5.46 -0.38
CA PRO A 493 -4.94 -6.73 -0.09
C PRO A 493 -4.89 -7.05 1.42
N ASP A 494 -4.68 -6.04 2.26
CA ASP A 494 -4.62 -6.23 3.71
C ASP A 494 -5.99 -6.61 4.28
N ARG A 495 -7.05 -5.91 3.84
CA ARG A 495 -8.44 -6.23 4.19
C ARG A 495 -8.83 -7.63 3.73
N PHE A 496 -8.38 -8.02 2.54
CA PHE A 496 -8.60 -9.36 1.99
C PHE A 496 -7.93 -10.42 2.86
N ALA A 497 -6.64 -10.28 3.15
CA ALA A 497 -5.92 -11.20 4.03
C ALA A 497 -6.56 -11.30 5.42
N PHE A 498 -7.00 -10.17 5.97
CA PHE A 498 -7.69 -10.12 7.26
C PHE A 498 -9.06 -10.83 7.20
N SER A 499 -9.81 -10.70 6.10
CA SER A 499 -11.07 -11.42 5.89
C SER A 499 -10.90 -12.93 5.70
N CYS A 500 -9.83 -13.38 5.04
CA CYS A 500 -9.51 -14.80 4.94
C CYS A 500 -9.12 -15.39 6.30
N ARG A 501 -8.33 -14.66 7.10
CA ARG A 501 -8.01 -15.06 8.48
C ARG A 501 -9.26 -15.10 9.35
N TRP A 502 -10.18 -14.15 9.18
CA TRP A 502 -11.50 -14.16 9.82
C TRP A 502 -12.26 -15.45 9.50
N ALA A 503 -12.35 -15.82 8.21
CA ALA A 503 -13.05 -17.00 7.76
C ALA A 503 -12.43 -18.30 8.31
N PHE A 504 -11.11 -18.42 8.27
CA PHE A 504 -10.38 -19.57 8.82
C PHE A 504 -10.66 -19.77 10.31
N ILE A 505 -10.49 -18.72 11.12
CA ILE A 505 -10.65 -18.78 12.57
C ILE A 505 -12.11 -19.06 12.94
N THR A 506 -13.06 -18.36 12.32
CA THR A 506 -14.47 -18.54 12.63
C THR A 506 -14.98 -19.91 12.21
N ARG A 507 -14.41 -20.51 11.15
CA ARG A 507 -14.74 -21.87 10.73
C ARG A 507 -14.24 -22.89 11.75
N ALA A 508 -12.98 -22.76 12.19
CA ALA A 508 -12.41 -23.59 13.25
C ALA A 508 -13.23 -23.49 14.55
N ALA A 509 -13.69 -22.28 14.89
CA ALA A 509 -14.50 -22.01 16.09
C ALA A 509 -15.99 -22.33 15.93
N ARG A 510 -16.47 -22.69 14.73
CA ARG A 510 -17.90 -22.88 14.39
C ARG A 510 -18.76 -21.64 14.71
N HIS A 511 -18.21 -20.46 14.49
CA HIS A 511 -18.90 -19.19 14.72
C HIS A 511 -19.86 -18.87 13.55
N PRO A 512 -21.04 -18.27 13.77
CA PRO A 512 -22.02 -18.01 12.71
C PRO A 512 -21.55 -17.01 11.63
N SER A 513 -20.51 -16.23 11.88
CA SER A 513 -20.01 -15.22 10.94
C SER A 513 -19.14 -15.77 9.79
N VAL A 514 -18.94 -17.09 9.70
CA VAL A 514 -18.07 -17.74 8.68
C VAL A 514 -18.46 -17.34 7.27
N SER A 515 -19.75 -17.45 6.92
CA SER A 515 -20.24 -17.06 5.59
C SER A 515 -19.97 -15.59 5.30
N VAL A 516 -20.18 -14.70 6.27
CA VAL A 516 -19.95 -13.26 6.10
C VAL A 516 -18.47 -12.98 5.82
N ALA A 517 -17.56 -13.66 6.53
CA ALA A 517 -16.13 -13.52 6.33
C ALA A 517 -15.70 -13.94 4.91
N TYR A 518 -16.13 -15.12 4.45
CA TYR A 518 -15.85 -15.59 3.10
C TYR A 518 -16.47 -14.71 2.01
N GLU A 519 -17.73 -14.26 2.17
CA GLU A 519 -18.37 -13.34 1.22
C GLU A 519 -17.59 -12.02 1.09
N LYS A 520 -17.08 -11.51 2.21
CA LYS A 520 -16.30 -10.28 2.20
C LYS A 520 -14.96 -10.47 1.51
N ALA A 521 -14.29 -11.61 1.71
CA ALA A 521 -13.07 -11.96 1.00
C ALA A 521 -13.30 -12.06 -0.52
N MET A 522 -14.38 -12.74 -0.94
CA MET A 522 -14.80 -12.86 -2.34
C MET A 522 -15.10 -11.49 -2.98
N SER A 523 -15.77 -10.59 -2.25
CA SER A 523 -16.05 -9.24 -2.75
C SER A 523 -14.78 -8.39 -2.89
N LEU A 524 -13.84 -8.50 -1.93
CA LEU A 524 -12.60 -7.73 -1.95
C LEU A 524 -11.70 -8.13 -3.12
N ILE A 525 -11.51 -9.44 -3.36
CA ILE A 525 -10.69 -9.91 -4.49
C ILE A 525 -11.28 -9.47 -5.83
N GLN A 526 -12.61 -9.53 -5.99
CA GLN A 526 -13.27 -9.03 -7.20
C GLN A 526 -13.07 -7.52 -7.38
N SER A 527 -13.34 -6.72 -6.34
CA SER A 527 -13.16 -5.26 -6.41
C SER A 527 -11.72 -4.83 -6.74
N SER A 528 -10.74 -5.62 -6.29
CA SER A 528 -9.31 -5.39 -6.56
C SER A 528 -8.92 -5.60 -8.02
N LEU A 529 -9.60 -6.49 -8.73
CA LEU A 529 -9.33 -6.78 -10.14
C LEU A 529 -9.95 -5.75 -11.07
N VAL A 530 -11.16 -5.29 -10.75
CA VAL A 530 -11.85 -4.26 -11.53
C VAL A 530 -11.11 -2.93 -11.53
N SER A 531 -10.45 -2.60 -10.41
CA SER A 531 -9.64 -1.38 -10.31
C SER A 531 -8.23 -1.52 -10.89
N ALA A 532 -7.87 -2.68 -11.47
CA ALA A 532 -6.57 -2.89 -12.10
C ALA A 532 -6.63 -2.55 -13.60
N PRO A 533 -5.67 -1.78 -14.12
CA PRO A 533 -5.80 -1.19 -15.44
C PRO A 533 -5.57 -2.14 -16.61
N THR A 534 -4.74 -3.17 -16.44
CA THR A 534 -4.37 -4.12 -17.52
C THR A 534 -4.44 -5.57 -17.01
N LEU A 535 -4.50 -6.53 -17.93
CA LEU A 535 -4.57 -7.96 -17.60
C LEU A 535 -3.36 -8.47 -16.82
N GLN A 536 -2.18 -7.96 -17.14
CA GLN A 536 -0.94 -8.28 -16.43
C GLN A 536 -1.01 -7.80 -14.97
N ILE A 537 -1.58 -6.62 -14.74
CA ILE A 537 -1.73 -6.05 -13.39
C ILE A 537 -2.83 -6.77 -12.61
N GLN A 538 -3.92 -7.14 -13.27
CA GLN A 538 -4.94 -7.99 -12.67
C GLN A 538 -4.35 -9.34 -12.24
N HIS A 539 -3.55 -9.96 -13.10
CA HIS A 539 -2.85 -11.21 -12.79
C HIS A 539 -1.87 -11.04 -11.62
N SER A 540 -1.03 -10.00 -11.62
CA SER A 540 -0.06 -9.78 -10.54
C SER A 540 -0.74 -9.55 -9.19
N ARG A 541 -1.82 -8.76 -9.15
CA ARG A 541 -2.65 -8.59 -7.95
C ARG A 541 -3.27 -9.91 -7.51
N LEU A 542 -3.80 -10.69 -8.45
CA LEU A 542 -4.41 -11.97 -8.14
C LEU A 542 -3.39 -12.95 -7.56
N VAL A 543 -2.18 -13.03 -8.13
CA VAL A 543 -1.06 -13.83 -7.61
C VAL A 543 -0.67 -13.37 -6.21
N ALA A 544 -0.51 -12.06 -5.98
CA ALA A 544 -0.17 -11.53 -4.66
C ALA A 544 -1.23 -11.85 -3.60
N MET A 545 -2.51 -11.67 -3.94
CA MET A 545 -3.63 -11.97 -3.04
C MET A 545 -3.78 -13.48 -2.80
N ARG A 546 -3.64 -14.31 -3.84
CA ARG A 546 -3.67 -15.78 -3.71
C ARG A 546 -2.47 -16.32 -2.93
N GLY A 547 -1.30 -15.70 -3.03
CA GLY A 547 -0.14 -16.04 -2.20
C GLY A 547 -0.41 -15.89 -0.70
N LEU A 548 -1.34 -15.01 -0.32
CA LEU A 548 -1.78 -14.87 1.07
C LEU A 548 -2.80 -15.95 1.47
N CYS A 549 -3.69 -16.34 0.55
CA CYS A 549 -4.75 -17.35 0.76
C CYS A 549 -5.13 -18.06 -0.56
N GLU A 550 -4.43 -19.15 -0.87
CA GLU A 550 -4.49 -19.82 -2.18
C GLU A 550 -5.86 -20.44 -2.50
N ASN A 551 -6.48 -21.09 -1.49
CA ASN A 551 -7.64 -21.96 -1.65
C ASN A 551 -8.97 -21.34 -1.17
N MET A 552 -9.03 -20.03 -0.91
CA MET A 552 -10.19 -19.39 -0.27
C MET A 552 -11.55 -19.74 -0.93
N PRO A 553 -11.72 -19.70 -2.28
CA PRO A 553 -12.98 -20.09 -2.90
C PRO A 553 -13.35 -21.57 -2.71
N LEU A 554 -12.35 -22.46 -2.73
CA LEU A 554 -12.52 -23.91 -2.52
C LEU A 554 -12.89 -24.21 -1.06
N ASP A 555 -12.29 -23.48 -0.13
CA ASP A 555 -12.64 -23.54 1.29
C ASP A 555 -14.06 -23.04 1.53
N TYR A 556 -14.46 -21.94 0.91
CA TYR A 556 -15.82 -21.46 1.08
C TYR A 556 -16.86 -22.44 0.51
N ALA A 557 -16.59 -22.98 -0.68
CA ALA A 557 -17.42 -24.02 -1.26
C ALA A 557 -17.49 -25.27 -0.36
N SER A 558 -16.37 -25.69 0.24
CA SER A 558 -16.37 -26.83 1.18
C SER A 558 -17.24 -26.57 2.41
N TYR A 559 -17.24 -25.34 2.93
CA TYR A 559 -18.13 -24.94 4.02
C TYR A 559 -19.60 -25.00 3.62
N GLN A 560 -19.95 -24.52 2.43
CA GLN A 560 -21.33 -24.61 1.92
C GLN A 560 -21.76 -26.06 1.69
N ILE A 561 -20.86 -26.93 1.23
CA ILE A 561 -21.11 -28.37 1.08
C ILE A 561 -21.34 -29.03 2.44
N ASP A 562 -20.56 -28.68 3.47
CA ASP A 562 -20.78 -29.13 4.86
C ASP A 562 -22.19 -28.78 5.37
N MET A 563 -22.71 -27.63 4.96
CA MET A 563 -24.06 -27.16 5.29
C MET A 563 -25.16 -27.73 4.37
N GLY A 564 -24.82 -28.59 3.39
CA GLY A 564 -25.77 -29.16 2.43
C GLY A 564 -26.22 -28.19 1.33
N GLN A 565 -25.54 -27.05 1.16
CA GLN A 565 -25.88 -25.98 0.23
C GLN A 565 -25.17 -26.16 -1.12
N PHE A 566 -25.40 -27.29 -1.81
CA PHE A 566 -24.65 -27.66 -3.03
C PHE A 566 -24.78 -26.64 -4.17
N SER A 567 -25.96 -26.04 -4.36
CA SER A 567 -26.15 -25.00 -5.39
C SER A 567 -25.29 -23.77 -5.14
N GLN A 568 -25.20 -23.31 -3.89
CA GLN A 568 -24.39 -22.14 -3.50
C GLN A 568 -22.88 -22.44 -3.58
N ALA A 569 -22.49 -23.68 -3.27
CA ALA A 569 -21.12 -24.15 -3.48
C ALA A 569 -20.71 -24.06 -4.96
N ILE A 570 -21.59 -24.48 -5.87
CA ILE A 570 -21.34 -24.36 -7.31
C ILE A 570 -21.27 -22.91 -7.77
N GLU A 571 -22.17 -22.03 -7.28
CA GLU A 571 -22.11 -20.58 -7.55
C GLU A 571 -20.79 -19.98 -7.05
N THR A 572 -20.31 -20.40 -5.89
CA THR A 572 -19.09 -19.92 -5.26
C THR A 572 -17.84 -20.38 -6.04
N LEU A 573 -17.81 -21.64 -6.47
CA LEU A 573 -16.77 -22.17 -7.35
C LEU A 573 -16.77 -21.50 -8.73
N GLU A 574 -17.93 -21.12 -9.24
CA GLU A 574 -18.02 -20.32 -10.47
C GLU A 574 -17.51 -18.90 -10.25
N ARG A 575 -17.85 -18.28 -9.11
CA ARG A 575 -17.47 -16.91 -8.77
C ARG A 575 -15.98 -16.74 -8.51
N GLY A 576 -15.32 -17.76 -7.98
CA GLY A 576 -13.92 -17.70 -7.53
C GLY A 576 -12.88 -18.28 -8.47
N ARG A 577 -13.26 -18.61 -9.71
CA ARG A 577 -12.37 -19.22 -10.71
C ARG A 577 -12.44 -18.47 -12.03
N ALA A 578 -11.36 -18.56 -12.81
CA ALA A 578 -11.23 -17.88 -14.09
C ALA A 578 -11.65 -16.40 -14.00
N LEU A 579 -11.26 -15.72 -12.91
CA LEU A 579 -11.62 -14.35 -12.61
C LEU A 579 -11.17 -13.42 -13.74
N LEU A 580 -9.95 -13.60 -14.24
CA LEU A 580 -9.41 -12.80 -15.34
C LEU A 580 -10.22 -13.02 -16.62
N TRP A 581 -10.59 -14.27 -16.92
CA TRP A 581 -11.47 -14.57 -18.05
C TRP A 581 -12.87 -14.01 -17.88
N SER A 582 -13.39 -13.94 -16.65
CA SER A 582 -14.68 -13.36 -16.34
C SER A 582 -14.68 -11.85 -16.55
N GLU A 583 -13.65 -11.15 -16.06
CA GLU A 583 -13.47 -9.71 -16.28
C GLU A 583 -13.36 -9.38 -17.77
N MET A 584 -12.49 -10.09 -18.49
CA MET A 584 -12.35 -9.91 -19.94
C MET A 584 -13.69 -10.15 -20.68
N ARG A 585 -14.46 -11.16 -20.29
CA ARG A 585 -15.79 -11.43 -20.86
C ARG A 585 -16.80 -10.35 -20.50
N GLY A 586 -16.79 -9.85 -19.27
CA GLY A 586 -17.65 -8.75 -18.83
C GLY A 586 -17.46 -7.54 -19.73
N LEU A 587 -16.21 -7.09 -19.89
CA LEU A 587 -15.86 -6.00 -20.78
C LEU A 587 -16.28 -6.27 -22.24
N ARG A 588 -16.02 -7.49 -22.75
CA ARG A 588 -16.41 -7.87 -24.12
C ARG A 588 -17.93 -7.87 -24.33
N ASN A 589 -18.69 -8.46 -23.41
CA ASN A 589 -20.14 -8.52 -23.47
C ASN A 589 -20.76 -7.12 -23.40
N LEU A 590 -20.16 -6.19 -22.65
CA LEU A 590 -20.61 -4.81 -22.58
C LEU A 590 -20.46 -4.09 -23.94
N MET A 591 -19.41 -4.41 -24.69
CA MET A 591 -19.22 -3.92 -26.06
C MET A 591 -20.20 -4.54 -27.05
N ASP A 592 -20.54 -5.82 -26.88
CA ASP A 592 -21.38 -6.58 -27.84
C ASP A 592 -22.90 -6.44 -27.57
N GLN A 593 -23.34 -6.23 -26.32
CA GLN A 593 -24.76 -6.21 -25.91
C GLN A 593 -25.41 -4.81 -25.87
N LEU A 594 -24.67 -3.74 -26.15
CA LEU A 594 -25.20 -2.37 -26.25
C LEU A 594 -25.25 -1.81 -27.70
N PRO A 595 -25.72 -2.55 -28.74
CA PRO A 595 -25.98 -1.92 -30.04
C PRO A 595 -27.25 -1.06 -29.93
N GLY A 596 -27.09 0.17 -29.43
CA GLY A 596 -28.17 1.14 -29.26
C GLY A 596 -27.86 2.27 -28.28
N VAL A 597 -26.89 2.09 -27.38
CA VAL A 597 -26.38 3.14 -26.49
C VAL A 597 -24.87 3.22 -26.69
N ASN A 598 -24.43 4.04 -27.64
CA ASN A 598 -23.06 4.54 -27.67
C ASN A 598 -22.85 5.35 -26.37
N SER A 599 -22.50 4.70 -25.26
CA SER A 599 -22.02 5.43 -24.10
C SER A 599 -20.59 5.87 -24.41
N PRO A 600 -20.31 7.18 -24.55
CA PRO A 600 -18.95 7.69 -24.79
C PRO A 600 -17.95 7.23 -23.72
N LEU A 601 -18.45 6.82 -22.55
CA LEU A 601 -17.69 6.33 -21.41
C LEU A 601 -16.99 5.00 -21.69
N VAL A 602 -17.69 4.03 -22.28
CA VAL A 602 -17.15 2.69 -22.58
C VAL A 602 -16.02 2.80 -23.60
N THR A 603 -16.20 3.66 -24.60
CA THR A 603 -15.17 3.96 -25.60
C THR A 603 -13.96 4.66 -24.99
N LYS A 604 -14.17 5.61 -24.07
CA LYS A 604 -13.09 6.28 -23.34
C LYS A 604 -12.31 5.32 -22.44
N LEU A 605 -13.01 4.45 -21.71
CA LEU A 605 -12.39 3.45 -20.83
C LEU A 605 -11.57 2.44 -21.64
N ALA A 606 -12.12 1.94 -22.76
CA ALA A 606 -11.41 1.04 -23.66
C ALA A 606 -10.13 1.69 -24.22
N ALA A 607 -10.21 2.95 -24.68
CA ALA A 607 -9.03 3.67 -25.19
C ALA A 607 -7.95 3.86 -24.10
N ILE A 608 -8.34 4.19 -22.88
CA ILE A 608 -7.38 4.34 -21.76
C ILE A 608 -6.73 3.00 -21.40
N ASN A 609 -7.49 1.90 -21.42
CA ASN A 609 -6.93 0.57 -21.15
C ASN A 609 -5.98 0.14 -22.27
N GLU A 610 -6.31 0.40 -23.54
CA GLU A 610 -5.41 0.16 -24.68
C GLU A 610 -4.10 0.96 -24.55
N ASP A 611 -4.20 2.24 -24.20
CA ASP A 611 -3.03 3.10 -23.96
C ASP A 611 -2.18 2.57 -22.78
N LEU A 612 -2.82 2.16 -21.67
CA LEU A 612 -2.13 1.58 -20.51
C LEU A 612 -1.43 0.26 -20.82
N GLU A 613 -2.09 -0.61 -21.59
CA GLU A 613 -1.51 -1.87 -22.05
C GLU A 613 -0.29 -1.64 -22.94
N SER A 614 -0.36 -0.68 -23.88
CA SER A 614 0.77 -0.35 -24.75
C SER A 614 2.00 0.12 -23.98
N LEU A 615 1.81 0.86 -22.88
CA LEU A 615 2.89 1.33 -22.02
C LEU A 615 3.51 0.23 -21.17
N THR A 616 2.73 -0.79 -20.78
CA THR A 616 3.26 -1.95 -20.06
C THR A 616 4.05 -2.92 -20.96
N GLU A 617 3.89 -2.83 -22.29
CA GLU A 617 4.57 -3.70 -23.27
C GLU A 617 5.88 -3.10 -23.82
N ILE A 618 6.03 -1.77 -23.80
CA ILE A 618 7.26 -1.10 -24.23
C ILE A 618 8.28 -1.19 -23.09
N SER A 619 8.96 -2.34 -23.00
CA SER A 619 9.98 -2.64 -21.99
C SER A 619 11.33 -1.96 -22.22
N ASP A 620 11.43 -0.96 -23.10
CA ASP A 620 12.72 -0.34 -23.41
C ASP A 620 12.58 1.15 -23.74
N GLY A 621 13.30 1.98 -22.99
CA GLY A 621 13.55 3.38 -23.31
C GLY A 621 12.89 4.39 -22.38
N GLY A 622 13.67 4.83 -21.39
CA GLY A 622 13.38 6.03 -20.63
C GLY A 622 13.14 7.21 -21.56
N SER A 623 11.88 7.64 -21.63
CA SER A 623 11.51 8.89 -22.30
C SER A 623 11.50 9.99 -21.25
N GLN A 624 12.32 11.02 -21.47
CA GLN A 624 12.31 12.25 -20.68
C GLN A 624 10.91 12.87 -20.72
N VAL A 625 10.37 13.21 -19.55
CA VAL A 625 9.06 13.85 -19.40
C VAL A 625 9.22 15.27 -18.87
N ASP A 626 8.66 16.22 -19.59
CA ASP A 626 8.71 17.67 -19.37
C ASP A 626 7.74 18.18 -18.27
N ASP A 627 6.99 17.28 -17.63
CA ASP A 627 5.88 17.60 -16.69
C ASP A 627 5.83 16.71 -15.42
N GLY A 628 6.96 16.06 -15.06
CA GLY A 628 7.16 15.38 -13.77
C GLY A 628 6.39 14.07 -13.50
N MET A 629 5.23 13.81 -14.11
CA MET A 629 4.46 12.56 -13.98
C MET A 629 4.69 11.65 -15.19
N ASP A 630 4.92 10.35 -14.99
CA ASP A 630 5.11 9.43 -16.12
C ASP A 630 3.78 9.10 -16.85
N PRO A 631 3.84 8.66 -18.12
CA PRO A 631 2.65 8.38 -18.92
C PRO A 631 1.69 7.35 -18.31
N PHE A 632 2.22 6.35 -17.62
CA PHE A 632 1.43 5.31 -16.98
C PHE A 632 0.60 5.90 -15.84
N GLY A 633 1.24 6.65 -14.92
CA GLY A 633 0.56 7.29 -13.79
C GLY A 633 -0.61 8.18 -14.21
N ARG A 634 -0.44 8.98 -15.27
CA ARG A 634 -1.52 9.85 -15.79
C ARG A 634 -2.76 9.08 -16.24
N LEU A 635 -2.56 7.97 -16.95
CA LEU A 635 -3.66 7.18 -17.49
C LEU A 635 -4.39 6.40 -16.38
N VAL A 636 -3.69 5.90 -15.37
CA VAL A 636 -4.29 5.27 -14.18
C VAL A 636 -5.22 6.26 -13.46
N VAL A 637 -4.76 7.50 -13.24
CA VAL A 637 -5.61 8.54 -12.63
C VAL A 637 -6.86 8.82 -13.46
N LYS A 638 -6.71 8.89 -14.78
CA LYS A 638 -7.82 9.15 -15.70
C LYS A 638 -8.84 8.01 -15.70
N GLN A 639 -8.35 6.77 -15.65
CA GLN A 639 -9.19 5.57 -15.54
C GLN A 639 -10.00 5.58 -14.24
N GLN A 640 -9.35 5.83 -13.11
CA GLN A 640 -9.99 5.81 -11.79
C GLN A 640 -11.11 6.86 -11.68
N LYS A 641 -10.87 8.08 -12.16
CA LYS A 641 -11.90 9.14 -12.19
C LYS A 641 -13.14 8.72 -12.99
N LEU A 642 -12.93 8.07 -14.14
CA LEU A 642 -14.05 7.56 -14.96
C LEU A 642 -14.85 6.45 -14.27
N LEU A 643 -14.18 5.60 -13.47
CA LEU A 643 -14.84 4.53 -12.72
C LEU A 643 -15.62 5.05 -11.50
N GLU A 644 -15.16 6.15 -10.88
CA GLU A 644 -15.82 6.79 -9.74
C GLU A 644 -17.06 7.61 -10.12
N GLU A 645 -17.07 8.25 -11.29
CA GLU A 645 -18.15 9.15 -11.72
C GLU A 645 -19.48 8.46 -12.06
N GLU A 646 -19.49 7.20 -12.53
CA GLU A 646 -20.71 6.57 -13.08
C GLU A 646 -21.09 5.18 -12.50
N MET A 647 -20.51 4.77 -11.36
CA MET A 647 -20.96 3.60 -10.58
C MET A 647 -21.17 2.29 -11.39
N ILE A 648 -20.23 1.96 -12.29
CA ILE A 648 -20.27 0.81 -13.24
C ILE A 648 -20.15 -0.57 -12.53
N TRP A 649 -20.28 -0.62 -11.21
CA TRP A 649 -19.95 -1.78 -10.38
C TRP A 649 -20.98 -2.93 -10.41
N ASP A 650 -22.19 -2.68 -10.93
CA ASP A 650 -23.28 -3.68 -10.97
C ASP A 650 -23.11 -4.75 -12.08
N PHE A 651 -22.12 -4.60 -12.97
CA PHE A 651 -21.99 -5.42 -14.20
C PHE A 651 -21.37 -6.82 -13.97
N LEU A 652 -20.70 -7.05 -12.83
CA LEU A 652 -19.96 -8.28 -12.52
C LEU A 652 -20.72 -9.25 -11.59
N LYS A 653 -22.04 -9.10 -11.47
CA LYS A 653 -22.85 -10.01 -10.67
C LYS A 653 -22.75 -11.43 -11.22
N THR A 654 -22.37 -12.35 -10.33
CA THR A 654 -22.29 -13.78 -10.63
C THR A 654 -23.65 -14.29 -11.11
N PRO A 655 -23.68 -15.06 -12.21
CA PRO A 655 -24.92 -15.66 -12.67
C PRO A 655 -25.47 -16.62 -11.61
N SER A 656 -26.76 -16.50 -11.31
CA SER A 656 -27.45 -17.39 -10.35
C SER A 656 -27.35 -18.85 -10.75
N PHE A 657 -27.56 -19.76 -9.79
CA PHE A 657 -27.57 -21.21 -10.00
C PHE A 657 -28.47 -21.63 -11.18
N GLU A 658 -29.64 -20.99 -11.32
CA GLU A 658 -30.57 -21.27 -12.41
C GLU A 658 -30.04 -20.88 -13.80
N ASN A 659 -29.15 -19.89 -13.86
CA ASN A 659 -28.49 -19.52 -15.11
C ASN A 659 -27.32 -20.48 -15.42
N ILE A 660 -26.53 -20.86 -14.42
CA ILE A 660 -25.33 -21.70 -14.63
C ILE A 660 -25.64 -23.19 -14.79
N ARG A 661 -26.76 -23.69 -14.25
CA ARG A 661 -27.17 -25.09 -14.44
C ARG A 661 -27.41 -25.48 -15.91
N VAL A 662 -27.67 -24.50 -16.78
CA VAL A 662 -27.83 -24.69 -18.23
C VAL A 662 -26.55 -25.29 -18.86
N ALA A 663 -25.39 -25.13 -18.21
CA ALA A 663 -24.14 -25.80 -18.59
C ALA A 663 -24.27 -27.33 -18.65
N ALA A 664 -25.20 -27.95 -17.91
CA ALA A 664 -25.43 -29.39 -17.94
C ALA A 664 -26.44 -29.87 -19.02
N SER A 665 -26.95 -28.97 -19.87
CA SER A 665 -27.97 -29.30 -20.90
C SER A 665 -27.54 -30.35 -21.92
N HIS A 666 -26.23 -30.50 -22.17
CA HIS A 666 -25.67 -31.45 -23.13
C HIS A 666 -24.78 -32.50 -22.47
N GLY A 667 -25.13 -32.89 -21.24
CA GLY A 667 -24.44 -33.90 -20.45
C GLY A 667 -24.07 -33.39 -19.05
N PRO A 668 -23.94 -34.30 -18.06
CA PRO A 668 -23.53 -33.94 -16.70
C PRO A 668 -22.19 -33.21 -16.67
N VAL A 669 -22.06 -32.26 -15.73
CA VAL A 669 -20.78 -31.59 -15.44
C VAL A 669 -20.29 -32.07 -14.08
N VAL A 670 -19.10 -32.65 -14.03
CA VAL A 670 -18.43 -33.13 -12.82
C VAL A 670 -17.45 -32.06 -12.35
N ILE A 671 -17.70 -31.51 -11.16
CA ILE A 671 -16.91 -30.48 -10.50
C ILE A 671 -16.24 -31.13 -9.28
N ILE A 672 -14.93 -31.02 -9.17
CA ILE A 672 -14.19 -31.57 -8.02
C ILE A 672 -13.86 -30.39 -7.11
N ASN A 673 -14.35 -30.38 -5.87
CA ASN A 673 -13.93 -29.41 -4.87
C ASN A 673 -12.73 -29.97 -4.08
N HIS A 674 -11.57 -29.32 -4.21
CA HIS A 674 -10.32 -29.77 -3.59
C HIS A 674 -9.89 -28.79 -2.48
N SER A 675 -10.28 -29.10 -1.24
CA SER A 675 -9.97 -28.28 -0.05
C SER A 675 -9.50 -29.19 1.08
N GLU A 676 -8.54 -28.68 1.88
CA GLU A 676 -7.98 -29.39 3.04
C GLU A 676 -9.03 -29.56 4.16
N TRP A 677 -9.97 -28.62 4.28
CA TRP A 677 -11.09 -28.74 5.21
C TRP A 677 -11.98 -29.94 4.88
N ARG A 678 -12.33 -30.06 3.60
CA ARG A 678 -13.16 -31.13 3.06
C ARG A 678 -13.11 -31.08 1.53
N SER A 679 -12.94 -32.24 0.92
CA SER A 679 -13.03 -32.42 -0.53
C SER A 679 -14.27 -33.24 -0.90
N ASP A 680 -14.92 -32.89 -2.01
CA ASP A 680 -16.11 -33.58 -2.50
C ASP A 680 -16.16 -33.50 -4.03
N ILE A 681 -16.89 -34.42 -4.66
CA ILE A 681 -17.16 -34.37 -6.10
C ILE A 681 -18.65 -34.05 -6.30
N LEU A 682 -18.95 -33.00 -7.04
CA LEU A 682 -20.30 -32.57 -7.38
C LEU A 682 -20.61 -32.91 -8.83
N ILE A 683 -21.76 -33.52 -9.08
CA ILE A 683 -22.29 -33.75 -10.42
C ILE A 683 -23.48 -32.80 -10.64
N LEU A 684 -23.27 -31.80 -11.48
CA LEU A 684 -24.31 -30.88 -11.93
C LEU A 684 -25.15 -31.53 -13.04
N LEU A 685 -26.47 -31.44 -12.88
CA LEU A 685 -27.47 -32.02 -13.77
C LEU A 685 -28.41 -30.91 -14.25
N TYR A 686 -28.94 -31.03 -15.48
CA TYR A 686 -29.76 -29.99 -16.08
C TYR A 686 -31.11 -29.83 -15.36
N ASN A 687 -31.84 -30.94 -15.15
CA ASN A 687 -33.23 -30.94 -14.67
C ASN A 687 -33.41 -31.39 -13.20
N SER A 688 -32.33 -31.56 -12.45
CA SER A 688 -32.39 -32.03 -11.06
C SER A 688 -31.35 -31.35 -10.19
N SER A 689 -31.49 -31.47 -8.87
CA SER A 689 -30.51 -30.96 -7.92
C SER A 689 -29.12 -31.59 -8.15
N PRO A 690 -28.04 -30.86 -7.85
CA PRO A 690 -26.69 -31.42 -7.91
C PRO A 690 -26.54 -32.65 -7.02
N SER A 691 -25.81 -33.66 -7.52
CA SER A 691 -25.47 -34.84 -6.72
C SER A 691 -24.08 -34.67 -6.12
N CYS A 692 -23.96 -34.81 -4.80
CA CYS A 692 -22.68 -34.82 -4.09
C CYS A 692 -22.16 -36.25 -3.87
N ILE A 693 -20.86 -36.46 -4.09
CA ILE A 693 -20.12 -37.66 -3.76
C ILE A 693 -19.11 -37.29 -2.67
N PRO A 694 -19.32 -37.74 -1.41
CA PRO A 694 -18.37 -37.50 -0.34
C PRO A 694 -17.07 -38.27 -0.58
N THR A 695 -15.93 -37.66 -0.27
CA THR A 695 -14.61 -38.30 -0.43
C THR A 695 -14.01 -38.69 0.92
N THR A 696 -12.91 -39.45 0.89
CA THR A 696 -12.17 -39.85 2.09
C THR A 696 -11.33 -38.69 2.65
N ALA A 697 -11.03 -38.72 3.95
CA ALA A 697 -10.26 -37.64 4.61
C ALA A 697 -8.85 -37.45 4.03
N ASP A 698 -8.28 -38.48 3.39
CA ASP A 698 -6.97 -38.44 2.75
C ASP A 698 -7.00 -38.01 1.27
N PHE A 699 -8.18 -37.67 0.72
CA PHE A 699 -8.35 -37.29 -0.69
C PHE A 699 -7.46 -36.13 -1.10
N TYR A 700 -7.43 -35.05 -0.30
CA TYR A 700 -6.61 -33.86 -0.56
C TYR A 700 -5.12 -34.21 -0.68
N ARG A 701 -4.59 -34.94 0.30
CA ARG A 701 -3.19 -35.38 0.30
C ARG A 701 -2.88 -36.28 -0.90
N ARG A 702 -3.72 -37.29 -1.16
CA ARG A 702 -3.53 -38.22 -2.27
C ARG A 702 -3.58 -37.54 -3.64
N ALA A 703 -4.48 -36.58 -3.83
CA ALA A 703 -4.55 -35.81 -5.07
C ALA A 703 -3.26 -35.01 -5.33
N ASN A 704 -2.74 -34.35 -4.30
CA ASN A 704 -1.44 -33.66 -4.36
C ASN A 704 -0.28 -34.62 -4.68
N GLU A 705 -0.23 -35.79 -4.04
CA GLU A 705 0.81 -36.81 -4.30
C GLU A 705 0.79 -37.31 -5.75
N LEU A 706 -0.40 -37.48 -6.34
CA LEU A 706 -0.55 -37.87 -7.74
C LEU A 706 -0.05 -36.76 -8.67
N ARG A 707 -0.39 -35.50 -8.38
CA ARG A 707 0.09 -34.33 -9.13
C ARG A 707 1.61 -34.21 -9.05
N ASP A 708 2.19 -34.24 -7.85
CA ASP A 708 3.65 -34.16 -7.66
C ASP A 708 4.39 -35.26 -8.38
N ARG A 709 3.90 -36.49 -8.28
CA ARG A 709 4.51 -37.63 -8.96
C ARG A 709 4.56 -37.41 -10.47
N LEU A 710 3.48 -36.89 -11.07
CA LEU A 710 3.42 -36.63 -12.50
C LEU A 710 4.33 -35.46 -12.90
N VAL A 711 4.22 -34.32 -12.21
CA VAL A 711 4.97 -33.09 -12.51
C VAL A 711 6.48 -33.31 -12.35
N VAL A 712 6.91 -33.97 -11.28
CA VAL A 712 8.34 -34.27 -11.05
C VAL A 712 8.89 -35.18 -12.15
N ALA A 713 8.12 -36.20 -12.56
CA ALA A 713 8.58 -37.13 -13.58
C ALA A 713 8.62 -36.52 -15.00
N ARG A 714 7.82 -35.48 -15.29
CA ARG A 714 7.89 -34.75 -16.56
C ARG A 714 9.27 -34.11 -16.80
N ARG A 715 9.99 -33.75 -15.74
CA ARG A 715 11.33 -33.14 -15.83
C ARG A 715 12.40 -34.09 -16.40
N ASP A 716 12.13 -35.39 -16.41
CA ASP A 716 13.06 -36.40 -16.94
C ASP A 716 12.88 -36.66 -18.45
N GLY A 717 11.93 -35.97 -19.10
CA GLY A 717 11.55 -36.21 -20.49
C GLY A 717 10.48 -37.29 -20.63
N LEU A 718 9.63 -37.16 -21.65
CA LEU A 718 8.44 -37.99 -21.85
C LEU A 718 8.76 -39.43 -22.27
N ASP A 719 9.89 -39.65 -22.92
CA ASP A 719 10.35 -40.99 -23.31
C ASP A 719 11.08 -41.73 -22.17
N SER A 720 11.17 -41.12 -20.99
CA SER A 720 11.85 -41.74 -19.86
C SER A 720 10.99 -42.84 -19.23
N ASP A 721 11.62 -43.98 -18.89
CA ASP A 721 10.96 -45.05 -18.13
C ASP A 721 10.38 -44.54 -16.78
N ARG A 722 10.99 -43.47 -16.22
CA ARG A 722 10.53 -42.84 -14.98
C ARG A 722 9.20 -42.12 -15.20
N TYR A 723 9.06 -41.36 -16.27
CA TYR A 723 7.79 -40.74 -16.66
C TYR A 723 6.72 -41.80 -16.95
N GLU A 724 7.04 -42.83 -17.73
CA GLU A 724 6.05 -43.86 -18.07
C GLU A 724 5.51 -44.60 -16.82
N ARG A 725 6.40 -44.98 -15.89
CA ARG A 725 5.99 -45.59 -14.62
C ARG A 725 5.17 -44.64 -13.76
N ALA A 726 5.58 -43.37 -13.67
CA ALA A 726 4.86 -42.35 -12.92
C ALA A 726 3.46 -42.14 -13.51
N LEU A 727 3.34 -41.98 -14.83
CA LEU A 727 2.07 -41.81 -15.54
C LEU A 727 1.13 -42.99 -15.27
N ARG A 728 1.58 -44.24 -15.48
CA ARG A 728 0.76 -45.43 -15.20
C ARG A 728 0.27 -45.47 -13.75
N SER A 729 1.16 -45.20 -12.80
CA SER A 729 0.81 -45.15 -11.37
C SER A 729 -0.19 -44.03 -11.06
N VAL A 730 -0.06 -42.89 -11.72
CA VAL A 730 -0.96 -41.74 -11.54
C VAL A 730 -2.34 -42.02 -12.13
N LEU A 731 -2.43 -42.62 -13.33
CA LEU A 731 -3.71 -42.98 -13.96
C LEU A 731 -4.49 -44.01 -13.12
N GLU A 732 -3.80 -45.00 -12.56
CA GLU A 732 -4.40 -45.99 -11.67
C GLU A 732 -4.85 -45.35 -10.35
N GLY A 733 -4.00 -44.48 -9.78
CA GLY A 733 -4.35 -43.71 -8.60
C GLY A 733 -5.56 -42.80 -8.79
N LEU A 734 -5.66 -42.14 -9.96
CA LEU A 734 -6.79 -41.29 -10.34
C LEU A 734 -8.08 -42.10 -10.51
N TYR A 735 -8.00 -43.30 -11.08
CA TYR A 735 -9.17 -44.18 -11.16
C TYR A 735 -9.69 -44.52 -9.77
N ASN A 736 -8.83 -44.98 -8.86
CA ASN A 736 -9.24 -45.34 -7.51
C ASN A 736 -9.73 -44.13 -6.68
N LEU A 737 -9.19 -42.93 -6.96
CA LEU A 737 -9.51 -41.72 -6.21
C LEU A 737 -10.78 -41.01 -6.71
N VAL A 738 -10.97 -40.96 -8.04
CA VAL A 738 -12.02 -40.17 -8.71
C VAL A 738 -12.83 -41.02 -9.68
N GLY A 739 -12.19 -41.86 -10.48
CA GLY A 739 -12.85 -42.61 -11.56
C GLY A 739 -13.93 -43.57 -11.06
N GLU A 740 -13.58 -44.48 -10.17
CA GLU A 740 -14.50 -45.46 -9.57
C GLU A 740 -15.74 -44.79 -8.95
N PRO A 741 -15.61 -43.84 -8.00
CA PRO A 741 -16.78 -43.24 -7.37
C PRO A 741 -17.65 -42.42 -8.34
N VAL A 742 -17.05 -41.79 -9.35
CA VAL A 742 -17.80 -41.05 -10.38
C VAL A 742 -18.55 -42.00 -11.30
N ILE A 743 -17.92 -43.08 -11.78
CA ILE A 743 -18.55 -44.08 -12.65
C ILE A 743 -19.75 -44.72 -11.93
N ASP A 744 -19.57 -45.19 -10.70
CA ASP A 744 -20.64 -45.79 -9.90
C ASP A 744 -21.81 -44.82 -9.70
N ARG A 745 -21.50 -43.54 -9.48
CA ARG A 745 -22.54 -42.53 -9.33
C ARG A 745 -23.25 -42.22 -10.64
N LEU A 746 -22.54 -42.14 -11.76
CA LEU A 746 -23.14 -41.94 -13.08
C LEU A 746 -24.08 -43.10 -13.45
N HIS A 747 -23.71 -44.34 -13.15
CA HIS A 747 -24.60 -45.50 -13.30
C HIS A 747 -25.85 -45.39 -12.42
N THR A 748 -25.69 -45.00 -11.15
CA THR A 748 -26.81 -44.79 -10.22
C THR A 748 -27.75 -43.68 -10.69
N LEU A 749 -27.21 -42.64 -11.31
CA LEU A 749 -27.97 -41.53 -11.89
C LEU A 749 -28.59 -41.87 -13.26
N GLY A 750 -28.35 -43.07 -13.78
CA GLY A 750 -28.89 -43.53 -15.06
C GLY A 750 -28.25 -42.87 -16.28
N VAL A 751 -27.01 -42.37 -16.16
CA VAL A 751 -26.27 -41.78 -17.29
C VAL A 751 -25.68 -42.91 -18.14
N PRO A 752 -26.12 -43.09 -19.40
CA PRO A 752 -25.66 -44.19 -20.25
C PRO A 752 -24.15 -44.09 -20.56
N GLU A 753 -23.46 -45.22 -20.67
CA GLU A 753 -22.14 -45.27 -21.32
C GLU A 753 -22.20 -44.62 -22.72
N GLN A 754 -21.08 -44.09 -23.20
CA GLN A 754 -20.92 -43.28 -24.41
C GLN A 754 -21.56 -41.88 -24.33
N SER A 755 -22.18 -41.52 -23.20
CA SER A 755 -22.60 -40.14 -22.96
C SER A 755 -21.40 -39.20 -22.84
N ARG A 756 -21.59 -37.95 -23.23
CA ARG A 756 -20.62 -36.88 -22.99
C ARG A 756 -20.64 -36.46 -21.53
N ILE A 757 -19.46 -36.39 -20.93
CA ILE A 757 -19.23 -35.92 -19.56
C ILE A 757 -18.30 -34.73 -19.61
N TRP A 758 -18.66 -33.66 -18.90
CA TRP A 758 -17.84 -32.46 -18.79
C TRP A 758 -17.11 -32.44 -17.46
N TRP A 759 -15.78 -32.43 -17.47
CA TRP A 759 -14.93 -32.20 -16.32
C TRP A 759 -14.73 -30.70 -16.14
N CYS A 760 -15.08 -30.20 -14.97
CA CYS A 760 -14.76 -28.84 -14.53
C CYS A 760 -13.81 -28.94 -13.32
N PRO A 761 -12.53 -29.26 -13.56
CA PRO A 761 -11.56 -29.50 -12.50
C PRO A 761 -11.26 -28.23 -11.70
N THR A 762 -10.74 -28.40 -10.48
CA THR A 762 -10.19 -27.32 -9.65
C THR A 762 -8.78 -27.70 -9.19
N SER A 763 -7.97 -26.71 -8.82
CA SER A 763 -6.69 -26.93 -8.15
C SER A 763 -5.82 -27.96 -8.89
N VAL A 764 -5.24 -28.93 -8.18
CA VAL A 764 -4.34 -29.96 -8.73
C VAL A 764 -4.95 -30.78 -9.87
N PHE A 765 -6.28 -30.91 -9.94
CA PHE A 765 -6.95 -31.68 -10.98
C PHE A 765 -6.91 -31.00 -12.35
N CYS A 766 -6.61 -29.70 -12.43
CA CYS A 766 -6.38 -29.00 -13.69
C CYS A 766 -5.14 -29.53 -14.43
N SER A 767 -4.19 -30.14 -13.70
CA SER A 767 -2.93 -30.69 -14.24
C SER A 767 -2.97 -32.21 -14.49
N LEU A 768 -4.05 -32.88 -14.07
CA LEU A 768 -4.17 -34.34 -14.07
C LEU A 768 -5.05 -34.84 -15.24
N PRO A 769 -4.65 -35.93 -15.92
CA PRO A 769 -5.36 -36.44 -17.10
C PRO A 769 -6.61 -37.26 -16.73
N LEU A 770 -7.63 -36.60 -16.19
CA LEU A 770 -8.92 -37.23 -15.80
C LEU A 770 -9.57 -38.07 -16.93
N HIS A 771 -9.39 -37.67 -18.18
CA HIS A 771 -9.92 -38.41 -19.34
C HIS A 771 -9.28 -39.79 -19.55
N ALA A 772 -8.04 -39.98 -19.09
CA ALA A 772 -7.24 -41.19 -19.32
C ALA A 772 -7.13 -42.08 -18.08
N MET A 773 -7.86 -41.78 -17.00
CA MET A 773 -7.75 -42.55 -15.76
C MET A 773 -8.17 -44.02 -15.95
N GLY A 774 -7.41 -44.90 -15.30
CA GLY A 774 -7.53 -46.34 -15.43
C GLY A 774 -6.19 -47.04 -15.23
N PRO A 775 -6.12 -48.37 -15.44
CA PRO A 775 -7.16 -49.20 -16.03
C PRO A 775 -8.34 -49.44 -15.08
N ILE A 776 -9.53 -49.59 -15.66
CA ILE A 776 -10.76 -49.97 -14.96
C ILE A 776 -10.73 -51.49 -14.73
N PRO A 777 -10.89 -51.98 -13.48
CA PRO A 777 -10.98 -53.39 -13.18
C PRO A 777 -12.07 -54.08 -14.02
N SER A 778 -11.69 -55.09 -14.78
CA SER A 778 -12.61 -55.92 -15.57
C SER A 778 -12.10 -57.37 -15.59
N ASN A 779 -13.03 -58.33 -15.71
CA ASN A 779 -12.71 -59.74 -15.91
C ASN A 779 -12.18 -60.03 -17.33
N ASP A 780 -12.33 -59.09 -18.25
CA ASP A 780 -11.82 -59.20 -19.62
C ASP A 780 -10.32 -58.91 -19.71
N ARG A 781 -9.64 -59.52 -20.69
CA ARG A 781 -8.20 -59.27 -20.96
C ARG A 781 -7.92 -57.86 -21.52
N VAL A 782 -8.95 -57.10 -21.88
CA VAL A 782 -8.83 -55.76 -22.45
C VAL A 782 -8.88 -54.72 -21.33
N LYS A 783 -7.79 -53.97 -21.15
CA LYS A 783 -7.77 -52.82 -20.24
C LYS A 783 -8.67 -51.72 -20.81
N ARG A 784 -9.69 -51.34 -20.04
CA ARG A 784 -10.52 -50.16 -20.33
C ARG A 784 -10.05 -48.98 -19.50
N TYR A 785 -10.25 -47.77 -20.00
CA TYR A 785 -10.02 -46.50 -19.32
C TYR A 785 -11.30 -45.68 -19.32
N PHE A 786 -11.33 -44.55 -18.61
CA PHE A 786 -12.53 -43.72 -18.52
C PHE A 786 -13.06 -43.29 -19.90
N SER A 787 -12.16 -42.96 -20.84
CA SER A 787 -12.50 -42.61 -22.23
C SER A 787 -13.14 -43.75 -23.04
N ASP A 788 -13.01 -45.01 -22.59
CA ASP A 788 -13.68 -46.16 -23.22
C ASP A 788 -15.13 -46.34 -22.73
N LEU A 789 -15.50 -45.69 -21.62
CA LEU A 789 -16.86 -45.68 -21.06
C LEU A 789 -17.64 -44.44 -21.44
N TYR A 790 -17.00 -43.27 -21.45
CA TYR A 790 -17.66 -41.97 -21.65
C TYR A 790 -16.85 -41.11 -22.63
N ILE A 791 -17.48 -40.04 -23.14
CA ILE A 791 -16.80 -39.03 -23.95
C ILE A 791 -16.40 -37.86 -23.03
N PRO A 792 -15.18 -37.83 -22.47
CA PRO A 792 -14.74 -36.77 -21.58
C PRO A 792 -14.48 -35.46 -22.35
N SER A 793 -14.79 -34.33 -21.74
CA SER A 793 -14.45 -32.99 -22.24
C SER A 793 -14.19 -32.08 -21.06
N TYR A 794 -13.35 -31.07 -21.24
CA TYR A 794 -12.97 -30.16 -20.16
C TYR A 794 -13.65 -28.81 -20.34
N THR A 795 -13.93 -28.15 -19.22
CA THR A 795 -14.34 -26.75 -19.22
C THR A 795 -13.73 -26.02 -18.01
N PRO A 796 -13.17 -24.81 -18.20
CA PRO A 796 -12.61 -24.06 -17.09
C PRO A 796 -13.70 -23.56 -16.13
N THR A 797 -14.86 -23.14 -16.66
CA THR A 797 -16.02 -22.67 -15.88
C THR A 797 -17.34 -23.01 -16.56
N LEU A 798 -18.43 -23.00 -15.78
CA LEU A 798 -19.78 -23.23 -16.32
C LEU A 798 -20.18 -22.12 -17.30
N SER A 799 -19.80 -20.87 -17.02
CA SER A 799 -20.05 -19.75 -17.93
C SER A 799 -19.31 -19.90 -19.26
N ALA A 800 -18.07 -20.40 -19.25
CA ALA A 800 -17.32 -20.67 -20.48
C ALA A 800 -18.01 -21.75 -21.33
N LEU A 801 -18.55 -22.79 -20.70
CA LEU A 801 -19.32 -23.84 -21.39
C LEU A 801 -20.67 -23.35 -21.93
N ILE A 802 -21.33 -22.43 -21.23
CA ILE A 802 -22.56 -21.80 -21.72
C ILE A 802 -22.26 -20.92 -22.92
N GLU A 803 -21.19 -20.13 -22.85
CA GLU A 803 -20.78 -19.23 -23.94
C GLU A 803 -20.42 -20.00 -25.22
N SER A 804 -19.66 -21.09 -25.10
CA SER A 804 -19.26 -21.90 -26.25
C SER A 804 -20.45 -22.54 -26.98
N ARG A 805 -21.62 -22.60 -26.34
CA ARG A 805 -22.86 -23.13 -26.92
C ARG A 805 -23.74 -22.06 -27.57
N LYS A 806 -23.44 -20.78 -27.39
CA LYS A 806 -24.23 -19.72 -28.03
C LYS A 806 -24.14 -19.81 -29.55
N PRO A 807 -25.25 -19.60 -30.28
CA PRO A 807 -25.25 -19.63 -31.73
C PRO A 807 -24.39 -18.49 -32.30
N SER A 808 -23.49 -18.82 -33.25
CA SER A 808 -22.71 -17.79 -33.96
C SER A 808 -23.64 -17.03 -34.91
N PRO A 809 -23.53 -15.70 -35.00
CA PRO A 809 -24.35 -14.90 -35.92
C PRO A 809 -24.03 -15.16 -37.41
N LYS A 810 -22.95 -15.88 -37.73
CA LYS A 810 -22.49 -16.17 -39.10
C LYS A 810 -22.63 -17.65 -39.50
N THR A 811 -23.78 -18.30 -39.27
CA THR A 811 -24.01 -19.74 -39.58
C THR A 811 -24.19 -20.07 -41.08
N SER A 812 -23.61 -19.29 -42.00
CA SER A 812 -23.82 -19.45 -43.46
C SER A 812 -22.55 -19.80 -44.26
N TYR A 813 -21.42 -20.14 -43.63
CA TYR A 813 -20.20 -20.46 -44.37
C TYR A 813 -20.00 -21.95 -44.61
N LYS A 814 -19.51 -22.30 -45.81
CA LYS A 814 -18.91 -23.60 -46.08
C LYS A 814 -17.74 -23.79 -45.10
N PRO A 815 -17.62 -24.95 -44.42
CA PRO A 815 -16.50 -25.19 -43.53
C PRO A 815 -15.18 -25.02 -44.32
N SER A 816 -14.20 -24.34 -43.72
CA SER A 816 -12.85 -24.13 -44.25
C SER A 816 -11.85 -24.32 -43.12
N LEU A 817 -10.70 -24.95 -43.43
CA LEU A 817 -9.62 -25.24 -42.49
C LEU A 817 -8.44 -24.30 -42.73
N LEU A 818 -8.01 -23.61 -41.68
CA LEU A 818 -6.72 -22.93 -41.65
C LEU A 818 -5.66 -23.87 -41.06
N LEU A 819 -4.62 -24.17 -41.83
CA LEU A 819 -3.44 -24.89 -41.37
C LEU A 819 -2.31 -23.90 -41.13
N VAL A 820 -1.83 -23.80 -39.89
CA VAL A 820 -0.67 -22.98 -39.51
C VAL A 820 0.49 -23.93 -39.25
N ALA A 821 1.56 -23.79 -40.03
CA ALA A 821 2.68 -24.72 -40.00
C ALA A 821 4.04 -24.01 -40.01
N ASN A 822 4.99 -24.52 -39.23
CA ASN A 822 6.39 -24.10 -39.31
C ASN A 822 7.07 -24.78 -40.53
N PRO A 823 7.94 -24.11 -41.32
CA PRO A 823 8.56 -24.71 -42.52
C PRO A 823 9.41 -25.97 -42.31
N ASP A 824 9.88 -26.25 -41.09
CA ASP A 824 10.73 -27.42 -40.82
C ASP A 824 9.94 -28.73 -40.64
N GLU A 825 8.61 -28.68 -40.61
CA GLU A 825 7.76 -29.87 -40.43
C GLU A 825 7.12 -30.32 -41.75
N SER A 826 7.32 -31.60 -42.10
CA SER A 826 6.68 -32.21 -43.27
C SER A 826 5.18 -32.40 -43.01
N LEU A 827 4.33 -31.61 -43.67
CA LEU A 827 2.88 -31.65 -43.45
C LEU A 827 2.20 -32.80 -44.22
N PRO A 828 1.54 -33.77 -43.55
CA PRO A 828 0.77 -34.80 -44.22
C PRO A 828 -0.67 -34.31 -44.52
N VAL A 829 -0.85 -33.31 -45.39
CA VAL A 829 -2.18 -32.73 -45.72
C VAL A 829 -2.86 -33.41 -46.92
N SER A 830 -2.54 -34.67 -47.21
CA SER A 830 -2.92 -35.29 -48.49
C SER A 830 -4.41 -35.61 -48.64
N GLN A 831 -5.26 -35.52 -47.61
CA GLN A 831 -6.64 -36.06 -47.65
C GLN A 831 -7.71 -35.24 -46.89
N SER A 832 -7.73 -33.90 -46.99
CA SER A 832 -8.82 -33.10 -46.42
C SER A 832 -10.07 -33.10 -47.32
N ARG A 833 -11.26 -33.31 -46.73
CA ARG A 833 -12.58 -33.18 -47.39
C ARG A 833 -13.11 -31.73 -47.40
N VAL A 834 -12.34 -30.80 -46.84
CA VAL A 834 -12.70 -29.40 -46.59
C VAL A 834 -11.63 -28.50 -47.23
N PRO A 835 -11.98 -27.35 -47.85
CA PRO A 835 -10.98 -26.40 -48.35
C PRO A 835 -9.95 -26.04 -47.28
N VAL A 836 -8.66 -26.23 -47.58
CA VAL A 836 -7.56 -25.94 -46.66
C VAL A 836 -6.80 -24.72 -47.16
N ALA A 837 -6.69 -23.69 -46.32
CA ALA A 837 -5.75 -22.59 -46.49
C ALA A 837 -4.53 -22.87 -45.61
N THR A 838 -3.33 -22.88 -46.19
CA THR A 838 -2.09 -23.12 -45.45
C THR A 838 -1.31 -21.82 -45.28
N LEU A 839 -0.93 -21.50 -44.04
CA LEU A 839 0.07 -20.50 -43.70
C LEU A 839 1.35 -21.22 -43.28
N CYS A 840 2.40 -21.07 -44.08
CA CYS A 840 3.72 -21.63 -43.79
C CYS A 840 4.83 -20.68 -44.27
N GLY A 841 6.04 -20.88 -43.72
CA GLY A 841 7.21 -20.06 -44.04
C GLY A 841 6.94 -18.56 -43.81
N LYS A 842 7.41 -17.71 -44.73
CA LYS A 842 7.33 -16.24 -44.62
C LYS A 842 5.92 -15.66 -44.45
N ASN A 843 4.87 -16.44 -44.73
CA ASN A 843 3.47 -16.00 -44.61
C ASN A 843 2.86 -16.33 -43.23
N ALA A 844 3.53 -17.16 -42.41
CA ALA A 844 3.10 -17.49 -41.06
C ALA A 844 3.64 -16.45 -40.06
N THR A 845 3.14 -15.22 -40.13
CA THR A 845 3.40 -14.15 -39.15
C THR A 845 2.22 -14.05 -38.16
N PRO A 846 2.40 -13.51 -36.94
CA PRO A 846 1.31 -13.36 -35.97
C PRO A 846 0.08 -12.64 -36.56
N ALA A 847 0.31 -11.52 -37.24
CA ALA A 847 -0.75 -10.75 -37.90
C ALA A 847 -1.47 -11.54 -39.00
N GLY A 848 -0.72 -12.28 -39.83
CA GLY A 848 -1.28 -13.10 -40.91
C GLY A 848 -2.12 -14.27 -40.40
N VAL A 849 -1.69 -14.90 -39.29
CA VAL A 849 -2.46 -15.97 -38.63
C VAL A 849 -3.77 -15.41 -38.06
N VAL A 850 -3.71 -14.32 -37.31
CA VAL A 850 -4.89 -13.67 -36.72
C VAL A 850 -5.90 -13.24 -37.77
N GLU A 851 -5.45 -12.65 -38.87
CA GLU A 851 -6.31 -12.23 -39.98
C GLU A 851 -7.05 -13.44 -40.58
N ARG A 852 -6.33 -14.54 -40.89
CA ARG A 852 -6.93 -15.72 -41.50
C ARG A 852 -7.84 -16.51 -40.57
N LEU A 853 -7.58 -16.49 -39.26
CA LEU A 853 -8.44 -17.14 -38.27
C LEU A 853 -9.86 -16.55 -38.25
N ARG A 854 -10.06 -15.29 -38.67
CA ARG A 854 -11.38 -14.66 -38.76
C ARG A 854 -12.28 -15.26 -39.84
N ASP A 855 -11.67 -15.83 -40.88
CA ASP A 855 -12.35 -16.31 -42.07
C ASP A 855 -12.54 -17.84 -42.11
N HIS A 856 -11.99 -18.56 -41.12
CA HIS A 856 -11.97 -20.02 -41.09
C HIS A 856 -12.66 -20.56 -39.83
N GLY A 857 -13.61 -21.47 -40.03
CA GLY A 857 -14.31 -22.12 -38.91
C GLY A 857 -13.49 -23.24 -38.25
N PHE A 858 -12.49 -23.78 -38.96
CA PHE A 858 -11.58 -24.81 -38.46
C PHE A 858 -10.14 -24.30 -38.47
N ALA A 859 -9.38 -24.61 -37.43
CA ALA A 859 -7.95 -24.30 -37.35
C ALA A 859 -7.14 -25.54 -36.94
N HIS A 860 -5.95 -25.68 -37.51
CA HIS A 860 -4.98 -26.69 -37.12
C HIS A 860 -3.60 -26.04 -37.03
N PHE A 861 -3.04 -26.01 -35.83
CA PHE A 861 -1.68 -25.55 -35.59
C PHE A 861 -0.76 -26.76 -35.52
N VAL A 862 0.29 -26.75 -36.34
CA VAL A 862 1.37 -27.74 -36.37
C VAL A 862 2.66 -26.93 -36.23
N CYS A 863 3.04 -26.68 -34.99
CA CYS A 863 4.17 -25.83 -34.66
C CYS A 863 4.65 -26.10 -33.23
N HIS A 864 5.74 -25.45 -32.81
CA HIS A 864 6.16 -25.52 -31.42
C HIS A 864 5.34 -24.55 -30.56
N GLY A 865 5.03 -24.98 -29.34
CA GLY A 865 4.49 -24.11 -28.29
C GLY A 865 5.59 -23.80 -27.28
N THR A 866 5.63 -22.56 -26.79
CA THR A 866 6.49 -22.16 -25.69
C THR A 866 5.65 -21.79 -24.48
N LEU A 867 6.15 -22.15 -23.29
CA LEU A 867 5.53 -21.83 -22.01
C LEU A 867 6.62 -21.33 -21.08
N GLU A 868 6.50 -20.08 -20.61
CA GLU A 868 7.43 -19.47 -19.67
C GLU A 868 6.85 -19.49 -18.25
N THR A 869 7.64 -19.94 -17.27
CA THR A 869 7.25 -19.96 -15.86
C THR A 869 7.05 -18.53 -15.35
N GLY A 870 5.96 -18.31 -14.61
CA GLY A 870 5.61 -16.99 -14.05
C GLY A 870 5.04 -15.97 -15.05
N LYS A 871 5.07 -16.26 -16.36
CA LYS A 871 4.62 -15.35 -17.44
C LYS A 871 3.58 -16.02 -18.36
N PRO A 872 2.36 -16.27 -17.88
CA PRO A 872 1.36 -17.03 -18.64
C PRO A 872 0.91 -16.32 -19.94
N PHE A 873 0.94 -14.99 -19.98
CA PHE A 873 0.57 -14.23 -21.18
C PHE A 873 1.61 -14.33 -22.32
N ASP A 874 2.85 -14.72 -22.01
CA ASP A 874 3.94 -14.89 -22.97
C ASP A 874 3.97 -16.30 -23.58
N ALA A 875 3.12 -17.20 -23.09
CA ALA A 875 2.90 -18.50 -23.71
C ALA A 875 2.53 -18.29 -25.19
N SER A 876 3.18 -18.98 -26.11
CA SER A 876 3.06 -18.62 -27.53
C SER A 876 3.19 -19.80 -28.49
N PHE A 877 2.57 -19.66 -29.65
CA PHE A 877 2.92 -20.48 -30.81
C PHE A 877 4.15 -19.87 -31.47
N LYS A 878 5.18 -20.70 -31.66
CA LYS A 878 6.37 -20.33 -32.41
C LYS A 878 6.06 -20.41 -33.92
N LEU A 879 6.23 -19.29 -34.60
CA LEU A 879 6.00 -19.14 -36.02
C LEU A 879 7.33 -18.98 -36.79
N PHE A 880 7.25 -18.57 -38.05
CA PHE A 880 8.42 -18.41 -38.90
C PHE A 880 9.39 -17.35 -38.34
N ASN A 881 10.70 -17.59 -38.48
CA ASN A 881 11.76 -16.66 -38.05
C ASN A 881 11.72 -16.32 -36.54
N ASP A 882 11.35 -17.29 -35.71
CA ASP A 882 11.20 -17.15 -34.26
C ASP A 882 10.15 -16.09 -33.83
N GLU A 883 9.29 -15.62 -34.74
CA GLU A 883 8.14 -14.79 -34.37
C GLU A 883 7.18 -15.58 -33.46
N ARG A 884 6.56 -14.88 -32.50
CA ARG A 884 5.69 -15.50 -31.49
C ARG A 884 4.27 -14.96 -31.64
N LEU A 885 3.29 -15.86 -31.75
CA LEU A 885 1.88 -15.52 -31.54
C LEU A 885 1.52 -15.85 -30.10
N THR A 886 1.49 -14.84 -29.25
CA THR A 886 1.31 -14.99 -27.80
C THR A 886 -0.14 -15.25 -27.41
N LEU A 887 -0.33 -15.71 -26.18
CA LEU A 887 -1.64 -15.86 -25.56
C LEU A 887 -2.41 -14.53 -25.59
N LEU A 888 -1.73 -13.43 -25.27
CA LEU A 888 -2.30 -12.10 -25.26
C LEU A 888 -2.77 -11.66 -26.66
N ASP A 889 -1.96 -11.91 -27.70
CA ASP A 889 -2.33 -11.63 -29.09
C ASP A 889 -3.64 -12.34 -29.48
N ILE A 890 -3.78 -13.62 -29.11
CA ILE A 890 -4.96 -14.44 -29.43
C ILE A 890 -6.20 -13.89 -28.73
N VAL A 891 -6.10 -13.56 -27.44
CA VAL A 891 -7.21 -13.03 -26.64
C VAL A 891 -7.72 -11.70 -27.21
N ARG A 892 -6.83 -10.84 -27.70
CA ARG A 892 -7.15 -9.54 -28.33
C ARG A 892 -7.80 -9.66 -29.71
N SER A 893 -7.54 -10.75 -30.42
CA SER A 893 -7.80 -10.87 -31.86
C SER A 893 -9.29 -10.90 -32.29
N ARG A 894 -10.22 -11.13 -31.36
CA ARG A 894 -11.69 -11.28 -31.54
C ARG A 894 -12.08 -12.10 -32.77
N LEU A 895 -12.35 -13.39 -32.57
CA LEU A 895 -12.66 -14.32 -33.67
C LEU A 895 -14.14 -14.74 -33.65
N PRO A 896 -14.99 -14.22 -34.54
CA PRO A 896 -16.45 -14.37 -34.42
C PRO A 896 -17.03 -15.71 -34.91
N ALA A 897 -16.21 -16.62 -35.47
CA ALA A 897 -16.71 -17.77 -36.25
C ALA A 897 -15.95 -19.09 -36.07
N GLY A 898 -15.16 -19.26 -35.00
CA GLY A 898 -14.43 -20.51 -34.75
C GLY A 898 -15.33 -21.64 -34.27
N GLU A 899 -15.35 -22.77 -34.98
CA GLU A 899 -16.06 -23.99 -34.54
C GLU A 899 -15.10 -24.95 -33.83
N PHE A 900 -13.95 -25.25 -34.44
CA PHE A 900 -13.00 -26.22 -33.89
C PHE A 900 -11.54 -25.86 -34.17
N ALA A 901 -10.68 -26.00 -33.16
CA ALA A 901 -9.24 -25.85 -33.30
C ALA A 901 -8.49 -27.09 -32.75
N PHE A 902 -7.52 -27.61 -33.50
CA PHE A 902 -6.61 -28.65 -33.05
C PHE A 902 -5.18 -28.11 -32.97
N LEU A 903 -4.65 -28.05 -31.75
CA LEU A 903 -3.37 -27.46 -31.44
C LEU A 903 -2.33 -28.59 -31.27
N ALA A 904 -1.75 -29.03 -32.39
CA ALA A 904 -0.62 -29.96 -32.39
C ALA A 904 0.68 -29.18 -32.11
N ALA A 905 0.78 -28.64 -30.90
CA ALA A 905 1.94 -27.92 -30.42
C ALA A 905 2.19 -28.26 -28.96
N CYS A 906 3.45 -28.22 -28.53
CA CYS A 906 3.86 -28.54 -27.16
C CYS A 906 3.16 -27.64 -26.12
N HIS A 907 2.81 -28.19 -24.96
CA HIS A 907 2.38 -27.44 -23.76
C HIS A 907 1.16 -26.52 -23.94
N THR A 908 0.29 -26.79 -24.93
CA THR A 908 -0.83 -25.87 -25.27
C THR A 908 -1.99 -25.89 -24.27
N ALA A 909 -2.06 -26.93 -23.43
CA ALA A 909 -3.03 -27.09 -22.33
C ALA A 909 -2.32 -27.42 -21.00
N GLU A 910 -1.04 -27.07 -20.87
CA GLU A 910 -0.27 -27.24 -19.65
C GLU A 910 -0.28 -25.97 -18.79
N LEU A 911 -0.15 -26.16 -17.47
CA LEU A 911 -0.05 -25.14 -16.44
C LEU A 911 1.32 -25.26 -15.76
N THR A 912 1.95 -24.14 -15.41
CA THR A 912 3.25 -24.12 -14.71
C THR A 912 3.09 -24.08 -13.19
N ASP A 913 4.14 -24.43 -12.45
CA ASP A 913 4.15 -24.45 -10.97
C ASP A 913 3.80 -23.07 -10.35
N GLU A 914 4.11 -21.96 -11.04
CA GLU A 914 3.80 -20.58 -10.59
C GLU A 914 2.46 -20.06 -11.12
N SER A 915 1.70 -20.86 -11.88
CA SER A 915 0.41 -20.47 -12.42
C SER A 915 -0.72 -20.69 -11.42
N ILE A 916 -1.71 -19.79 -11.42
CA ILE A 916 -2.94 -20.00 -10.66
C ILE A 916 -3.78 -21.03 -11.41
N ALA A 917 -3.77 -22.29 -10.96
CA ALA A 917 -4.41 -23.40 -11.66
C ALA A 917 -5.90 -23.17 -11.96
N ASP A 918 -6.60 -22.48 -11.06
CA ASP A 918 -8.02 -22.13 -11.19
C ASP A 918 -8.31 -21.01 -12.21
N GLU A 919 -7.28 -20.32 -12.73
CA GLU A 919 -7.44 -19.35 -13.82
C GLU A 919 -7.33 -19.99 -15.21
N GLY A 920 -6.64 -21.13 -15.36
CA GLY A 920 -6.56 -21.82 -16.65
C GLY A 920 -5.93 -20.98 -17.77
N LEU A 921 -4.86 -20.22 -17.47
CA LEU A 921 -4.18 -19.33 -18.43
C LEU A 921 -3.23 -20.12 -19.34
N HIS A 922 -3.78 -20.83 -20.32
CA HIS A 922 -3.01 -21.58 -21.32
C HIS A 922 -3.56 -21.34 -22.74
N LEU A 923 -2.76 -21.64 -23.78
CA LEU A 923 -3.09 -21.34 -25.18
C LEU A 923 -4.43 -21.93 -25.63
N THR A 924 -4.76 -23.16 -25.20
CA THR A 924 -6.04 -23.82 -25.51
C THR A 924 -7.23 -23.03 -24.97
N ALA A 925 -7.15 -22.51 -23.74
CA ALA A 925 -8.20 -21.68 -23.14
C ALA A 925 -8.30 -20.32 -23.85
N ALA A 926 -7.17 -19.74 -24.26
CA ALA A 926 -7.15 -18.49 -25.01
C ALA A 926 -7.80 -18.62 -26.40
N VAL A 927 -7.54 -19.71 -27.12
CA VAL A 927 -8.18 -20.01 -28.40
C VAL A 927 -9.69 -20.26 -28.21
N GLN A 928 -10.09 -20.91 -27.12
CA GLN A 928 -11.51 -21.06 -26.80
C GLN A 928 -12.15 -19.69 -26.52
N TYR A 929 -11.49 -18.88 -25.70
CA TYR A 929 -11.94 -17.55 -25.31
C TYR A 929 -12.10 -16.61 -26.49
N CYS A 930 -11.14 -16.61 -27.43
CA CYS A 930 -11.16 -15.68 -28.56
C CYS A 930 -12.34 -15.96 -29.51
N GLY A 931 -12.86 -17.19 -29.51
CA GLY A 931 -14.18 -17.53 -30.06
C GLY A 931 -14.33 -18.93 -30.64
N PHE A 932 -13.35 -19.84 -30.48
CA PHE A 932 -13.54 -21.24 -30.89
C PHE A 932 -14.37 -22.01 -29.88
N ARG A 933 -15.40 -22.73 -30.35
CA ARG A 933 -16.29 -23.50 -29.46
C ARG A 933 -15.63 -24.72 -28.84
N SER A 934 -14.81 -25.41 -29.61
CA SER A 934 -14.10 -26.63 -29.20
C SER A 934 -12.63 -26.52 -29.57
N VAL A 935 -11.76 -26.81 -28.61
CA VAL A 935 -10.31 -26.78 -28.81
C VAL A 935 -9.72 -28.05 -28.23
N VAL A 936 -8.81 -28.69 -28.97
CA VAL A 936 -7.99 -29.79 -28.47
C VAL A 936 -6.57 -29.30 -28.42
N GLY A 937 -5.94 -29.44 -27.25
CA GLY A 937 -4.54 -29.14 -27.03
C GLY A 937 -3.85 -30.26 -26.25
N THR A 938 -2.57 -30.08 -26.02
CA THR A 938 -1.67 -31.06 -25.40
C THR A 938 -1.29 -30.61 -24.00
N MET A 939 -1.30 -31.52 -23.03
CA MET A 939 -0.87 -31.22 -21.65
C MET A 939 0.63 -31.50 -21.43
N TRP A 940 1.40 -31.71 -22.50
CA TRP A 940 2.82 -32.08 -22.48
C TRP A 940 3.52 -31.72 -23.80
N GLU A 941 4.84 -31.87 -23.82
CA GLU A 941 5.67 -31.72 -25.01
C GLU A 941 5.35 -32.79 -26.06
N MET A 942 5.19 -32.47 -27.34
CA MET A 942 5.00 -33.54 -28.33
C MET A 942 6.34 -34.15 -28.71
N ALA A 943 6.43 -35.48 -28.74
CA ALA A 943 7.51 -36.17 -29.45
C ALA A 943 7.27 -35.92 -30.95
N ILE A 944 8.08 -35.05 -31.54
CA ILE A 944 8.01 -34.68 -32.97
C ILE A 944 8.84 -35.66 -33.80
#